data_AF-A0A1A9WL88-F1
#
_entry.id   AF-A0A1A9WL88-F1
#
_cell.length_a   1.000
_cell.length_b   1.000
_cell.length_c   1.000
_cell.angle_alpha   90.00
_cell.angle_beta   90.00
_cell.angle_gamma   90.00
#
_symmetry.space_group_name_H-M   'P 1'
#
loop_
_entity.id
_entity.type
_entity.pdbx_description
1 polymer ?
#
loop_
_entity_poly.entity_id
_entity_poly.type
_entity_poly.pdbx_seq_one_letter_code
_entity_poly.pdbx_strand_id
1 'polypeptide(L)'
;MSLKSSSDLKSPQSARVVVIGSGPSGLAAGTRLVDAGFQNVLILEAENRIGGRVYTVPFGDSVVDLGAQWCHGEKDNVVYETLKRLDRLSLLEHTSDSEYNIKFVRSSKELVSDAVAEEVMDLVQNIPMEKDDFKAYDGSVGGYLTETFWRKFEKLDSKVDRALAKEMFDNWKKEQLSVDSADTLFELAASSKVNYWYCEGDNLLHWKDNGFHSILNILLHTENYQMDLGLLKDKIQFNHCVKHIEWGSKSEIKITLHNGKVIMADHVVCTVSLGVLKENHKTMFEPSLPLSKERAIDGLKLGVVNKFFFEFEKMFLPDDWRGINCLWREEDLKILRETEYFWMEGISGFYGVSYQPRILCGWIVGRHARYAETLTEDEVLKALMWMLRKFLNFPVPDPIKFIRTQWYTNNNFRGTYSYRTLYADELRTGAWDLAAAMTDDEGKPIVQFAGEATHNHYFGTVHGAIETGWREAERLINYYQVKMTKQSKSTKICRAMALVTSPVKKTFQTTRVVVIGCGCSGMAAATRLVEAGFQNVLVLETENRIGGRVHTIPFGDNVVDLGAQWCHGEEDNAIYETLKSAKRLDLLEHTDEESTSFKCVRSNKEVLTENEILKLKDIFTKMKDIEDDLHLYEGSLGSKYTDIFWSEFAKLTDKPDRVVARELFENWKKNELSGDAADTLFDVAVSDKIAFWDCEGDYMLHWKDKGFHSFFNVILKTKNYKTDMGLLDKKVQLNERVKYIEWKQGNEIKITLDSGKIIMADHVICTVSLGVLQENHEILFKPCLPLWKVRAINGLKLGIVNKFFFEFQKPFEPLNWAGFFCLWRDEEIKALRDTEKFWLESVFGFFRVKSQPRLLQGWIIGSHARYMETLSKKEVLKSLMWMFKKFLTVPVPEPIKFMRTQWYNNRNFRGTYSFRTPRTDELRTGASHLAAPLRNAEGKPIVQFAGEATNSHHFATAHGATESGWREAERLINYYQ
;
A
#
# COMPACT_ATOMS: atom_id res chain seq x y z
N MET A 1 -11.67 -50.34 4.58
CA MET A 1 -11.68 -49.21 5.53
C MET A 1 -12.99 -48.46 5.36
N SER A 2 -13.71 -48.26 6.46
CA SER A 2 -15.03 -47.64 6.52
C SER A 2 -14.99 -46.18 6.02
N LEU A 3 -15.80 -45.88 5.01
CA LEU A 3 -16.21 -44.52 4.63
C LEU A 3 -17.05 -43.96 5.78
N LYS A 4 -16.45 -43.12 6.64
CA LYS A 4 -17.22 -42.27 7.54
C LYS A 4 -18.03 -41.27 6.71
N SER A 5 -19.32 -41.23 7.04
CA SER A 5 -20.38 -40.43 6.44
C SER A 5 -20.13 -38.91 6.51
N SER A 6 -20.72 -38.20 5.57
CA SER A 6 -20.79 -36.74 5.44
C SER A 6 -21.69 -36.06 6.49
N SER A 7 -21.61 -36.44 7.78
CA SER A 7 -22.67 -36.17 8.78
C SER A 7 -22.41 -35.12 9.88
N ASP A 8 -21.25 -34.45 9.98
CA ASP A 8 -20.97 -33.61 11.17
C ASP A 8 -20.89 -32.10 10.90
N LEU A 9 -21.85 -31.53 10.16
CA LEU A 9 -21.94 -30.07 10.03
C LEU A 9 -22.80 -29.48 11.15
N LYS A 10 -22.14 -28.82 12.12
CA LYS A 10 -22.79 -28.11 13.24
C LYS A 10 -23.78 -27.04 12.71
N SER A 11 -24.80 -26.72 13.49
CA SER A 11 -25.69 -25.57 13.25
C SER A 11 -25.17 -24.35 14.03
N PRO A 12 -25.69 -23.13 13.79
CA PRO A 12 -25.37 -21.96 14.63
C PRO A 12 -25.56 -22.23 16.13
N GLN A 13 -26.57 -23.02 16.51
CA GLN A 13 -26.84 -23.36 17.91
C GLN A 13 -25.79 -24.31 18.52
N SER A 14 -25.15 -25.17 17.72
CA SER A 14 -24.14 -26.13 18.21
C SER A 14 -22.70 -25.71 17.95
N ALA A 15 -22.45 -24.73 17.09
CA ALA A 15 -21.13 -24.17 16.83
C ALA A 15 -20.59 -23.40 18.04
N ARG A 16 -19.37 -23.74 18.48
CA ARG A 16 -18.68 -23.04 19.59
C ARG A 16 -17.81 -21.92 19.03
N VAL A 17 -18.10 -20.68 19.39
CA VAL A 17 -17.34 -19.52 18.94
C VAL A 17 -16.67 -18.88 20.15
N VAL A 18 -15.34 -18.72 20.09
CA VAL A 18 -14.59 -17.97 21.10
C VAL A 18 -14.20 -16.60 20.54
N VAL A 19 -14.54 -15.54 21.27
CA VAL A 19 -14.08 -14.17 21.01
C VAL A 19 -13.01 -13.83 22.03
N ILE A 20 -11.86 -13.34 21.58
CA ILE A 20 -10.73 -12.99 22.47
C ILE A 20 -10.70 -11.46 22.60
N GLY A 21 -10.98 -10.96 23.80
CA GLY A 21 -11.12 -9.55 24.13
C GLY A 21 -12.58 -9.09 24.15
N SER A 22 -12.92 -8.25 25.13
CA SER A 22 -14.23 -7.63 25.35
C SER A 22 -14.20 -6.11 25.18
N GLY A 23 -13.33 -5.63 24.28
CA GLY A 23 -13.39 -4.27 23.74
C GLY A 23 -14.57 -4.09 22.76
N PRO A 24 -14.77 -2.88 22.19
CA PRO A 24 -15.92 -2.59 21.32
C PRO A 24 -16.11 -3.58 20.17
N SER A 25 -15.02 -4.03 19.52
CA SER A 25 -15.05 -5.04 18.45
C SER A 25 -15.51 -6.42 18.95
N GLY A 26 -15.00 -6.86 20.10
CA GLY A 26 -15.36 -8.15 20.69
C GLY A 26 -16.81 -8.18 21.17
N LEU A 27 -17.28 -7.10 21.82
CA LEU A 27 -18.68 -6.96 22.23
C LEU A 27 -19.62 -6.89 21.03
N ALA A 28 -19.26 -6.14 19.99
CA ALA A 28 -20.03 -6.05 18.75
C ALA A 28 -20.13 -7.40 18.02
N ALA A 29 -19.03 -8.17 17.97
CA ALA A 29 -19.04 -9.51 17.39
C ALA A 29 -19.91 -10.48 18.22
N GLY A 30 -19.73 -10.49 19.54
CA GLY A 30 -20.46 -11.37 20.44
C GLY A 30 -21.97 -11.14 20.40
N THR A 31 -22.39 -9.88 20.52
CA THR A 31 -23.81 -9.48 20.48
C THR A 31 -24.46 -9.87 19.16
N ARG A 32 -23.81 -9.54 18.03
CA ARG A 32 -24.31 -9.88 16.68
C ARG A 32 -24.44 -11.39 16.46
N LEU A 33 -23.51 -12.20 16.98
CA LEU A 33 -23.60 -13.66 16.90
C LEU A 33 -24.76 -14.20 17.74
N VAL A 34 -24.95 -13.69 18.96
CA VAL A 34 -26.07 -14.10 19.83
C VAL A 34 -27.41 -13.73 19.20
N ASP A 35 -27.55 -12.52 18.67
CA ASP A 35 -28.76 -12.08 17.95
C ASP A 35 -29.05 -12.94 16.71
N ALA A 36 -28.00 -13.45 16.04
CA ALA A 36 -28.14 -14.36 14.91
C ALA A 36 -28.40 -15.83 15.32
N GLY A 37 -28.57 -16.13 16.61
CA GLY A 37 -28.94 -17.44 17.13
C GLY A 37 -27.79 -18.38 17.48
N PHE A 38 -26.55 -17.87 17.58
CA PHE A 38 -25.42 -18.66 18.11
C PHE A 38 -25.53 -18.77 19.63
N GLN A 39 -25.66 -19.99 20.15
CA GLN A 39 -25.86 -20.22 21.59
C GLN A 39 -24.54 -20.39 22.35
N ASN A 40 -23.50 -20.92 21.70
CA ASN A 40 -22.21 -21.26 22.33
C ASN A 40 -21.12 -20.21 22.00
N VAL A 41 -21.40 -18.95 22.30
CA VAL A 41 -20.43 -17.85 22.24
C VAL A 41 -19.73 -17.72 23.60
N LEU A 42 -18.40 -17.61 23.62
CA LEU A 42 -17.62 -17.35 24.84
C LEU A 42 -16.62 -16.22 24.56
N ILE A 43 -16.62 -15.19 25.39
CA ILE A 43 -15.68 -14.07 25.32
C ILE A 43 -14.66 -14.21 26.46
N LEU A 44 -13.39 -14.20 26.12
CA LEU A 44 -12.27 -14.27 27.07
C LEU A 44 -11.64 -12.89 27.18
N GLU A 45 -11.74 -12.28 28.35
CA GLU A 45 -11.17 -10.97 28.66
C GLU A 45 -9.98 -11.13 29.60
N ALA A 46 -8.85 -10.53 29.25
CA ALA A 46 -7.63 -10.59 30.04
C ALA A 46 -7.70 -9.67 31.26
N GLU A 47 -8.37 -8.51 31.12
CA GLU A 47 -8.62 -7.57 32.20
C GLU A 47 -9.74 -8.05 33.14
N ASN A 48 -9.91 -7.33 34.25
CA ASN A 48 -11.03 -7.50 35.17
C ASN A 48 -12.27 -6.68 34.79
N ARG A 49 -12.29 -6.09 33.59
CA ARG A 49 -13.35 -5.21 33.08
C ARG A 49 -13.54 -5.34 31.57
N ILE A 50 -14.71 -4.97 31.08
CA ILE A 50 -14.96 -4.81 29.63
C ILE A 50 -14.45 -3.46 29.12
N GLY A 51 -14.60 -3.24 27.81
CA GLY A 51 -14.41 -1.95 27.14
C GLY A 51 -13.01 -1.74 26.57
N GLY A 52 -12.00 -2.46 27.07
CA GLY A 52 -10.62 -2.34 26.58
C GLY A 52 -10.13 -0.88 26.61
N ARG A 53 -9.87 -0.31 25.43
CA ARG A 53 -9.42 1.09 25.25
C ARG A 53 -10.55 2.13 25.30
N VAL A 54 -11.81 1.71 25.48
CA VAL A 54 -12.89 2.58 25.97
C VAL A 54 -12.92 2.44 27.48
N TYR A 55 -12.47 3.46 28.20
CA TYR A 55 -12.37 3.42 29.64
C TYR A 55 -12.68 4.78 30.28
N THR A 56 -13.87 4.83 30.88
CA THR A 56 -14.42 5.99 31.59
C THR A 56 -14.31 5.73 33.09
N VAL A 57 -13.84 6.70 33.87
CA VAL A 57 -13.71 6.59 35.34
C VAL A 57 -14.31 7.81 36.05
N PRO A 58 -14.88 7.66 37.26
CA PRO A 58 -15.25 8.80 38.09
C PRO A 58 -14.03 9.64 38.47
N PHE A 59 -14.09 10.95 38.22
CA PHE A 59 -13.04 11.90 38.57
C PHE A 59 -13.59 13.33 38.61
N GLY A 60 -13.19 14.12 39.60
CA GLY A 60 -13.77 15.45 39.81
C GLY A 60 -15.26 15.38 40.19
N ASP A 61 -16.07 16.16 39.46
CA ASP A 61 -17.51 16.31 39.73
C ASP A 61 -18.37 15.31 38.94
N SER A 62 -17.77 14.54 38.03
CA SER A 62 -18.43 13.55 37.16
C SER A 62 -17.43 12.45 36.72
N VAL A 63 -17.29 12.20 35.42
CA VAL A 63 -16.39 11.22 34.82
C VAL A 63 -15.36 11.86 33.89
N VAL A 64 -14.27 11.14 33.65
CA VAL A 64 -13.29 11.43 32.59
C VAL A 64 -13.01 10.19 31.76
N ASP A 65 -12.76 10.39 30.47
CA ASP A 65 -12.40 9.33 29.54
C ASP A 65 -10.88 9.18 29.45
N LEU A 66 -10.35 8.10 30.04
CA LEU A 66 -8.94 7.74 29.97
C LEU A 66 -8.53 7.25 28.57
N GLY A 67 -9.50 6.75 27.80
CA GLY A 67 -9.32 6.26 26.43
C GLY A 67 -10.01 7.14 25.40
N ALA A 68 -10.84 6.52 24.55
CA ALA A 68 -11.68 7.22 23.59
C ALA A 68 -12.61 8.23 24.27
N GLN A 69 -12.72 9.44 23.70
CA GLN A 69 -13.40 10.58 24.31
C GLN A 69 -14.44 11.26 23.41
N TRP A 70 -14.32 11.16 22.08
CA TRP A 70 -15.19 11.90 21.14
C TRP A 70 -15.84 10.99 20.10
N CYS A 71 -17.11 11.26 19.81
CA CYS A 71 -17.77 10.66 18.65
C CYS A 71 -17.45 11.50 17.41
N HIS A 72 -16.92 10.87 16.36
CA HIS A 72 -16.41 11.58 15.18
C HIS A 72 -17.47 11.64 14.07
N GLY A 73 -18.18 12.76 13.92
CA GLY A 73 -19.11 13.02 12.83
C GLY A 73 -20.46 12.31 12.95
N GLU A 74 -21.46 12.85 12.24
CA GLU A 74 -22.86 12.46 12.29
C GLU A 74 -23.27 11.55 11.12
N LYS A 75 -22.49 11.52 10.05
CA LYS A 75 -22.74 10.69 8.86
C LYS A 75 -21.66 9.64 8.67
N ASP A 76 -22.07 8.47 8.22
CA ASP A 76 -21.21 7.30 8.01
C ASP A 76 -20.49 6.84 9.29
N ASN A 77 -21.05 7.19 10.46
CA ASN A 77 -20.58 6.79 11.77
C ASN A 77 -21.62 5.91 12.49
N VAL A 78 -21.31 4.62 12.63
CA VAL A 78 -22.23 3.66 13.24
C VAL A 78 -22.58 3.95 14.71
N VAL A 79 -21.75 4.70 15.44
CA VAL A 79 -22.05 5.10 16.82
C VAL A 79 -23.16 6.14 16.83
N TYR A 80 -23.00 7.22 16.06
CA TYR A 80 -24.01 8.27 15.95
C TYR A 80 -25.32 7.74 15.34
N GLU A 81 -25.22 6.96 14.26
CA GLU A 81 -26.40 6.38 13.61
C GLU A 81 -27.17 5.43 14.52
N THR A 82 -26.47 4.66 15.36
CA THR A 82 -27.12 3.79 16.35
C THR A 82 -27.84 4.61 17.42
N LEU A 83 -27.22 5.65 17.95
CA LEU A 83 -27.86 6.57 18.90
C LEU A 83 -29.11 7.21 18.29
N LYS A 84 -29.03 7.68 17.05
CA LYS A 84 -30.16 8.24 16.32
C LYS A 84 -31.30 7.24 16.13
N ARG A 85 -30.98 6.01 15.71
CA ARG A 85 -31.98 4.94 15.52
C ARG A 85 -32.69 4.56 16.83
N LEU A 86 -32.00 4.66 17.96
CA LEU A 86 -32.53 4.35 19.28
C LEU A 86 -33.13 5.57 20.01
N ASP A 87 -33.21 6.74 19.36
CA ASP A 87 -33.66 8.00 19.95
C ASP A 87 -32.88 8.40 21.23
N ARG A 88 -31.55 8.20 21.19
CA ARG A 88 -30.61 8.46 22.30
C ARG A 88 -29.55 9.53 21.98
N LEU A 89 -29.82 10.42 21.03
CA LEU A 89 -28.90 11.50 20.66
C LEU A 89 -28.67 12.52 21.80
N SER A 90 -29.54 12.58 22.80
CA SER A 90 -29.38 13.44 23.97
C SER A 90 -28.11 13.15 24.79
N LEU A 91 -27.50 11.96 24.60
CA LEU A 91 -26.22 11.57 25.18
C LEU A 91 -25.03 12.31 24.58
N LEU A 92 -25.18 12.91 23.39
CA LEU A 92 -24.15 13.68 22.72
C LEU A 92 -24.44 15.19 22.78
N GLU A 93 -23.39 15.99 22.61
CA GLU A 93 -23.44 17.42 22.39
C GLU A 93 -22.43 17.87 21.34
N HIS A 94 -22.81 18.89 20.57
CA HIS A 94 -21.92 19.58 19.64
C HIS A 94 -20.88 20.42 20.39
N THR A 95 -19.67 20.44 19.84
CA THR A 95 -18.62 21.34 20.28
C THR A 95 -19.05 22.79 20.03
N SER A 96 -18.87 23.66 21.03
CA SER A 96 -19.26 25.08 20.92
C SER A 96 -18.07 25.96 20.54
N ASP A 97 -18.32 27.07 19.83
CA ASP A 97 -17.27 28.05 19.48
C ASP A 97 -16.49 28.56 20.71
N SER A 98 -17.15 28.58 21.88
CA SER A 98 -16.57 29.01 23.16
C SER A 98 -15.56 28.03 23.77
N GLU A 99 -15.41 26.83 23.20
CA GLU A 99 -14.44 25.81 23.63
C GLU A 99 -13.06 26.00 22.99
N TYR A 100 -12.91 26.92 22.03
CA TYR A 100 -11.67 27.12 21.26
C TYR A 100 -10.75 28.25 21.73
N ASN A 101 -11.04 28.96 22.84
CA ASN A 101 -10.14 30.02 23.33
C ASN A 101 -8.90 29.45 24.05
N ILE A 102 -8.05 28.75 23.29
CA ILE A 102 -6.77 28.18 23.71
C ILE A 102 -5.67 29.21 23.47
N LYS A 103 -4.90 29.53 24.52
CA LYS A 103 -3.84 30.53 24.43
C LYS A 103 -2.48 29.92 24.12
N PHE A 104 -1.68 30.59 23.30
CA PHE A 104 -0.31 30.18 23.00
C PHE A 104 0.67 30.88 23.92
N VAL A 105 1.41 30.10 24.71
CA VAL A 105 2.34 30.63 25.72
C VAL A 105 3.73 30.09 25.47
N ARG A 106 4.73 30.98 25.39
CA ARG A 106 6.13 30.60 25.20
C ARG A 106 6.78 30.17 26.51
N SER A 107 7.84 29.38 26.44
CA SER A 107 8.63 28.93 27.59
C SER A 107 9.34 30.08 28.36
N SER A 108 9.33 31.28 27.78
CA SER A 108 9.70 32.56 28.42
C SER A 108 8.59 33.20 29.25
N LYS A 109 7.41 32.58 29.32
CA LYS A 109 6.15 33.12 29.89
C LYS A 109 5.50 34.23 29.08
N GLU A 110 5.96 34.43 27.84
CA GLU A 110 5.37 35.39 26.91
C GLU A 110 4.07 34.81 26.33
N LEU A 111 2.97 35.54 26.47
CA LEU A 111 1.71 35.24 25.81
C LEU A 111 1.76 35.76 24.37
N VAL A 112 1.50 34.89 23.41
CA VAL A 112 1.37 35.28 22.00
C VAL A 112 0.03 35.99 21.82
N SER A 113 0.04 37.15 21.15
CA SER A 113 -1.19 37.90 20.88
C SER A 113 -2.14 37.12 19.96
N ASP A 114 -3.44 37.20 20.22
CA ASP A 114 -4.47 36.48 19.46
C ASP A 114 -4.35 36.72 17.93
N ALA A 115 -4.09 37.96 17.50
CA ALA A 115 -3.90 38.28 16.08
C ALA A 115 -2.75 37.50 15.39
N VAL A 116 -1.63 37.31 16.09
CA VAL A 116 -0.49 36.52 15.57
C VAL A 116 -0.83 35.03 15.60
N ALA A 117 -1.50 34.58 16.66
CA ALA A 117 -1.91 33.19 16.78
C ALA A 117 -2.89 32.80 15.67
N GLU A 118 -3.93 33.60 15.45
CA GLU A 118 -4.92 33.43 14.37
C GLU A 118 -4.25 33.37 13.00
N GLU A 119 -3.30 34.26 12.72
CA GLU A 119 -2.61 34.28 11.43
C GLU A 119 -1.79 33.01 11.15
N VAL A 120 -1.06 32.50 12.14
CA VAL A 120 -0.30 31.23 11.97
C VAL A 120 -1.24 30.02 11.99
N MET A 121 -2.32 30.06 12.77
CA MET A 121 -3.30 28.99 12.81
C MET A 121 -4.09 28.86 11.51
N ASP A 122 -4.42 29.98 10.86
CA ASP A 122 -5.02 29.98 9.52
C ASP A 122 -4.11 29.30 8.50
N LEU A 123 -2.79 29.52 8.58
CA LEU A 123 -1.83 28.83 7.69
C LEU A 123 -1.88 27.32 7.84
N VAL A 124 -1.86 26.79 9.08
CA VAL A 124 -1.85 25.35 9.33
C VAL A 124 -3.21 24.71 9.06
N GLN A 125 -4.32 25.38 9.41
CA GLN A 125 -5.67 24.90 9.15
C GLN A 125 -5.99 24.82 7.65
N ASN A 126 -5.42 25.72 6.85
CA ASN A 126 -5.60 25.69 5.40
C ASN A 126 -4.62 24.75 4.68
N ILE A 127 -3.71 24.05 5.37
CA ILE A 127 -2.84 23.06 4.69
C ILE A 127 -3.75 21.98 4.09
N PRO A 128 -3.67 21.72 2.77
CA PRO A 128 -4.51 20.70 2.15
C PRO A 128 -4.22 19.33 2.78
N MET A 129 -5.24 18.75 3.40
CA MET A 129 -5.15 17.47 4.12
C MET A 129 -6.14 16.43 3.60
N GLU A 130 -6.76 16.69 2.45
CA GLU A 130 -7.76 15.81 1.87
C GLU A 130 -7.10 14.61 1.19
N LYS A 131 -7.89 13.56 1.02
CA LYS A 131 -7.46 12.34 0.34
C LYS A 131 -6.83 12.63 -1.03
N ASP A 132 -7.39 13.58 -1.77
CA ASP A 132 -6.91 13.94 -3.11
C ASP A 132 -5.55 14.64 -3.10
N ASP A 133 -5.21 15.35 -2.02
CA ASP A 133 -3.92 16.04 -1.87
C ASP A 133 -2.75 15.05 -1.71
N PHE A 134 -3.02 13.90 -1.08
CA PHE A 134 -2.01 12.87 -0.84
C PHE A 134 -1.94 11.80 -1.93
N LYS A 135 -2.93 11.71 -2.85
CA LYS A 135 -2.96 10.67 -3.91
C LYS A 135 -1.73 10.66 -4.81
N ALA A 136 -1.12 11.82 -5.04
CA ALA A 136 0.06 11.97 -5.89
C ALA A 136 1.39 12.11 -5.11
N TYR A 137 1.33 12.08 -3.77
CA TYR A 137 2.48 12.27 -2.90
C TYR A 137 2.94 10.94 -2.32
N ASP A 138 4.15 10.52 -2.72
CA ASP A 138 4.82 9.31 -2.26
C ASP A 138 5.88 9.70 -1.22
N GLY A 139 5.48 9.79 0.05
CA GLY A 139 6.32 10.29 1.14
C GLY A 139 5.63 10.28 2.51
N SER A 140 6.28 10.89 3.52
CA SER A 140 5.71 11.00 4.86
C SER A 140 4.80 12.22 5.01
N VAL A 141 3.78 12.11 5.86
CA VAL A 141 2.92 13.24 6.22
C VAL A 141 3.76 14.40 6.79
N GLY A 142 4.78 14.09 7.60
CA GLY A 142 5.69 15.11 8.15
C GLY A 142 6.46 15.90 7.09
N GLY A 143 6.92 15.23 6.02
CA GLY A 143 7.57 15.87 4.88
C GLY A 143 6.64 16.83 4.16
N TYR A 144 5.43 16.35 3.81
CA TYR A 144 4.40 17.13 3.13
C TYR A 144 3.99 18.38 3.92
N LEU A 145 3.70 18.21 5.22
CA LEU A 145 3.26 19.30 6.09
C LEU A 145 4.36 20.36 6.24
N THR A 146 5.61 19.93 6.44
CA THR A 146 6.75 20.85 6.61
C THR A 146 6.99 21.68 5.35
N GLU A 147 7.00 21.05 4.18
CA GLU A 147 7.16 21.74 2.90
C GLU A 147 6.03 22.73 2.65
N THR A 148 4.79 22.30 2.85
CA THR A 148 3.61 23.10 2.55
C THR A 148 3.47 24.29 3.50
N PHE A 149 3.73 24.09 4.80
CA PHE A 149 3.72 25.16 5.79
C PHE A 149 4.71 26.26 5.43
N TRP A 150 5.99 25.93 5.24
CA TRP A 150 7.01 26.93 4.93
C TRP A 150 6.78 27.60 3.58
N ARG A 151 6.33 26.86 2.56
CA ARG A 151 5.97 27.44 1.26
C ARG A 151 4.84 28.47 1.35
N LYS A 152 3.87 28.26 2.24
CA LYS A 152 2.79 29.23 2.48
C LYS A 152 3.26 30.39 3.36
N PHE A 153 4.03 30.11 4.41
CA PHE A 153 4.59 31.11 5.31
C PHE A 153 5.45 32.14 4.57
N GLU A 154 6.30 31.71 3.63
CA GLU A 154 7.16 32.61 2.83
C GLU A 154 6.37 33.52 1.86
N LYS A 155 5.06 33.30 1.71
CA LYS A 155 4.15 34.14 0.89
C LYS A 155 3.30 35.08 1.75
N LEU A 156 3.40 34.98 3.07
CA LEU A 156 2.67 35.83 3.98
C LEU A 156 3.29 37.23 3.96
N ASP A 157 2.49 38.28 3.74
CA ASP A 157 2.97 39.67 3.75
C ASP A 157 3.28 40.20 5.17
N SER A 158 2.90 39.42 6.19
CA SER A 158 2.97 39.80 7.59
C SER A 158 4.37 39.66 8.18
N LYS A 159 4.60 40.33 9.31
CA LYS A 159 5.90 40.35 10.02
C LYS A 159 5.98 39.34 11.15
N VAL A 160 5.23 38.25 11.09
CA VAL A 160 5.32 37.19 12.12
C VAL A 160 6.77 36.70 12.19
N ASP A 161 7.32 36.67 13.40
CA ASP A 161 8.67 36.18 13.63
C ASP A 161 8.79 34.71 13.23
N ARG A 162 9.81 34.40 12.42
CA ARG A 162 10.01 33.05 11.87
C ARG A 162 10.25 32.02 12.96
N ALA A 163 10.91 32.39 14.06
CA ALA A 163 11.13 31.46 15.18
C ALA A 163 9.81 31.17 15.90
N LEU A 164 8.99 32.19 16.17
CA LEU A 164 7.66 32.01 16.72
C LEU A 164 6.76 31.14 15.82
N ALA A 165 6.76 31.39 14.51
CA ALA A 165 6.01 30.56 13.56
C ALA A 165 6.46 29.09 13.59
N LYS A 166 7.78 28.85 13.68
CA LYS A 166 8.32 27.49 13.86
C LYS A 166 7.86 26.87 15.18
N GLU A 167 7.89 27.61 16.29
CA GLU A 167 7.46 27.11 17.60
C GLU A 167 5.99 26.69 17.59
N MET A 168 5.12 27.51 16.99
CA MET A 168 3.70 27.20 16.80
C MET A 168 3.50 25.99 15.88
N PHE A 169 4.21 25.90 14.77
CA PHE A 169 4.12 24.77 13.86
C PHE A 169 4.62 23.46 14.51
N ASP A 170 5.70 23.52 15.28
CA ASP A 170 6.22 22.38 16.05
C ASP A 170 5.23 21.93 17.13
N ASN A 171 4.52 22.87 17.77
CA ASN A 171 3.44 22.55 18.72
C ASN A 171 2.23 21.89 18.01
N TRP A 172 1.75 22.45 16.91
CA TRP A 172 0.67 21.88 16.11
C TRP A 172 0.98 20.48 15.58
N LYS A 173 2.24 20.21 15.18
CA LYS A 173 2.67 18.85 14.83
C LYS A 173 2.48 17.84 15.97
N LYS A 174 2.62 18.25 17.24
CA LYS A 174 2.35 17.37 18.40
C LYS A 174 0.86 17.10 18.56
N GLU A 175 0.01 18.08 18.28
CA GLU A 175 -1.44 17.88 18.22
C GLU A 175 -1.79 16.88 17.11
N GLN A 176 -1.20 16.99 15.92
CA GLN A 176 -1.38 16.00 14.84
C GLN A 176 -0.90 14.60 15.26
N LEU A 177 0.22 14.50 15.97
CA LEU A 177 0.68 13.22 16.54
C LEU A 177 -0.28 12.67 17.59
N SER A 178 -1.05 13.52 18.28
CA SER A 178 -2.10 13.04 19.18
C SER A 178 -3.28 12.44 18.42
N VAL A 179 -3.58 12.92 17.21
CA VAL A 179 -4.62 12.35 16.35
C VAL A 179 -4.18 11.05 15.69
N ASP A 180 -2.96 11.01 15.14
CA ASP A 180 -2.45 9.84 14.42
C ASP A 180 -1.72 8.81 15.32
N SER A 181 -1.40 9.16 16.57
CA SER A 181 -0.57 8.43 17.55
C SER A 181 0.86 8.10 17.15
N ALA A 182 1.35 8.57 16.00
CA ALA A 182 2.70 8.26 15.54
C ALA A 182 3.78 8.76 16.50
N ASP A 183 4.97 8.15 16.47
CA ASP A 183 6.11 8.67 17.25
C ASP A 183 6.68 9.94 16.61
N THR A 184 6.52 10.05 15.29
CA THR A 184 6.95 11.17 14.46
C THR A 184 6.11 11.21 13.19
N LEU A 185 5.82 12.40 12.66
CA LEU A 185 5.06 12.53 11.42
C LEU A 185 5.87 12.03 10.21
N PHE A 186 7.19 11.88 10.35
CA PHE A 186 8.09 11.41 9.30
C PHE A 186 8.05 9.90 9.08
N GLU A 187 7.45 9.12 9.98
CA GLU A 187 7.21 7.69 9.76
C GLU A 187 5.76 7.41 9.31
N LEU A 188 4.85 8.36 9.49
CA LEU A 188 3.45 8.28 9.07
C LEU A 188 3.38 8.42 7.55
N ALA A 189 2.88 7.38 6.88
CA ALA A 189 2.76 7.38 5.43
C ALA A 189 1.65 8.31 4.96
N ALA A 190 1.87 9.01 3.84
CA ALA A 190 0.81 9.74 3.14
C ALA A 190 -0.38 8.85 2.77
N SER A 191 -0.10 7.58 2.44
CA SER A 191 -1.14 6.57 2.19
C SER A 191 -2.05 6.32 3.39
N SER A 192 -1.62 6.63 4.62
CA SER A 192 -2.47 6.61 5.82
C SER A 192 -3.63 7.59 5.65
N LYS A 193 -3.35 8.83 5.22
CA LYS A 193 -4.38 9.86 4.97
C LYS A 193 -5.23 9.54 3.74
N VAL A 194 -4.67 8.91 2.70
CA VAL A 194 -5.44 8.49 1.51
C VAL A 194 -6.46 7.40 1.83
N ASN A 195 -6.10 6.49 2.74
CA ASN A 195 -6.95 5.35 3.08
C ASN A 195 -7.95 5.67 4.19
N TYR A 196 -7.69 6.67 5.04
CA TYR A 196 -8.62 7.09 6.08
C TYR A 196 -9.88 7.76 5.48
N TRP A 197 -11.05 7.47 6.04
CA TRP A 197 -12.30 8.15 5.69
C TRP A 197 -12.76 9.02 6.87
N TYR A 198 -12.99 10.30 6.61
CA TYR A 198 -13.55 11.21 7.60
C TYR A 198 -15.08 11.10 7.60
N CYS A 199 -15.67 11.06 8.78
CA CYS A 199 -17.11 11.19 8.95
C CYS A 199 -17.49 12.67 8.82
N GLU A 200 -18.57 12.97 8.10
CA GLU A 200 -19.01 14.34 7.88
C GLU A 200 -19.63 14.92 9.16
N GLY A 201 -19.34 16.20 9.43
CA GLY A 201 -19.91 16.99 10.50
C GLY A 201 -18.93 17.24 11.66
N ASP A 202 -19.45 17.35 12.88
CA ASP A 202 -18.67 17.65 14.08
C ASP A 202 -17.88 16.40 14.53
N ASN A 203 -16.55 16.49 14.44
CA ASN A 203 -15.66 15.39 14.80
C ASN A 203 -15.30 15.35 16.29
N LEU A 204 -15.85 16.24 17.13
CA LEU A 204 -15.51 16.34 18.55
C LEU A 204 -16.75 16.23 19.45
N LEU A 205 -17.82 15.57 18.99
CA LEU A 205 -19.06 15.39 19.78
C LEU A 205 -18.77 14.80 21.17
N HIS A 206 -19.27 15.49 22.20
CA HIS A 206 -19.00 15.19 23.61
C HIS A 206 -20.07 14.30 24.24
N TRP A 207 -19.67 13.38 25.13
CA TRP A 207 -20.57 12.50 25.89
C TRP A 207 -21.09 13.11 27.21
N LYS A 208 -20.93 14.42 27.39
CA LYS A 208 -21.31 15.17 28.60
C LYS A 208 -20.77 14.53 29.89
N ASP A 209 -21.62 14.38 30.90
CA ASP A 209 -21.39 13.71 32.17
C ASP A 209 -21.61 12.19 32.13
N ASN A 210 -21.93 11.62 30.96
CA ASN A 210 -22.11 10.18 30.78
C ASN A 210 -20.80 9.46 30.42
N GLY A 211 -19.91 10.12 29.68
CA GLY A 211 -18.65 9.54 29.19
C GLY A 211 -18.83 8.47 28.11
N PHE A 212 -17.72 8.10 27.46
CA PHE A 212 -17.76 7.26 26.26
C PHE A 212 -18.30 5.85 26.52
N HIS A 213 -18.13 5.31 27.73
CA HIS A 213 -18.59 3.96 28.08
C HIS A 213 -20.10 3.72 27.84
N SER A 214 -20.89 4.78 27.68
CA SER A 214 -22.30 4.75 27.27
C SER A 214 -22.53 3.93 25.99
N ILE A 215 -21.59 3.91 25.05
CA ILE A 215 -21.72 3.06 23.85
C ILE A 215 -21.70 1.56 24.17
N LEU A 216 -21.02 1.15 25.25
CA LEU A 216 -20.94 -0.24 25.67
C LEU A 216 -22.30 -0.71 26.23
N ASN A 217 -23.01 0.15 26.97
CA ASN A 217 -24.38 -0.09 27.42
C ASN A 217 -25.30 -0.39 26.22
N ILE A 218 -25.18 0.44 25.18
CA ILE A 218 -25.97 0.31 23.95
C ILE A 218 -25.65 -0.99 23.22
N LEU A 219 -24.38 -1.35 23.03
CA LEU A 219 -24.00 -2.61 22.39
C LEU A 219 -24.53 -3.83 23.15
N LEU A 220 -24.51 -3.78 24.47
CA LEU A 220 -24.93 -4.89 25.34
C LEU A 220 -26.45 -4.98 25.55
N HIS A 221 -27.23 -4.02 25.04
CA HIS A 221 -28.66 -3.88 25.31
C HIS A 221 -28.98 -3.77 26.81
N THR A 222 -28.23 -2.94 27.53
CA THR A 222 -28.39 -2.67 28.97
C THR A 222 -28.35 -1.17 29.23
N GLU A 223 -28.89 -0.73 30.37
CA GLU A 223 -28.76 0.66 30.83
C GLU A 223 -27.49 0.88 31.66
N ASN A 224 -26.95 -0.19 32.28
CA ASN A 224 -25.71 -0.12 33.06
C ASN A 224 -24.98 -1.45 33.07
N TYR A 225 -23.92 -1.56 32.26
CA TYR A 225 -23.11 -2.77 32.14
C TYR A 225 -22.38 -3.16 33.43
N GLN A 226 -22.19 -2.22 34.37
CA GLN A 226 -21.56 -2.51 35.66
C GLN A 226 -22.47 -3.34 36.56
N MET A 227 -23.79 -3.26 36.36
CA MET A 227 -24.79 -4.06 37.10
C MET A 227 -25.23 -5.29 36.30
N ASP A 228 -25.44 -5.13 35.00
CA ASP A 228 -25.89 -6.20 34.12
C ASP A 228 -25.24 -6.09 32.74
N LEU A 229 -24.45 -7.10 32.37
CA LEU A 229 -23.79 -7.23 31.07
C LEU A 229 -24.77 -7.54 29.92
N GLY A 230 -26.08 -7.49 30.17
CA GLY A 230 -27.13 -7.55 29.18
C GLY A 230 -27.08 -8.84 28.35
N LEU A 231 -27.08 -8.71 27.03
CA LEU A 231 -27.10 -9.84 26.10
C LEU A 231 -25.92 -10.83 26.29
N LEU A 232 -24.82 -10.38 26.91
CA LEU A 232 -23.60 -11.17 27.09
C LEU A 232 -23.33 -11.63 28.53
N LYS A 233 -24.30 -11.51 29.44
CA LYS A 233 -24.14 -11.77 30.89
C LYS A 233 -23.40 -13.06 31.25
N ASP A 234 -23.78 -14.18 30.64
CA ASP A 234 -23.19 -15.49 30.93
C ASP A 234 -22.14 -15.92 29.89
N LYS A 235 -21.67 -14.96 29.07
CA LYS A 235 -20.79 -15.21 27.93
C LYS A 235 -19.39 -14.66 28.13
N ILE A 236 -19.13 -13.80 29.12
CA ILE A 236 -17.82 -13.15 29.33
C ILE A 236 -17.09 -13.77 30.53
N GLN A 237 -15.81 -14.12 30.37
CA GLN A 237 -14.91 -14.55 31.45
C GLN A 237 -13.75 -13.57 31.59
N PHE A 238 -13.71 -12.85 32.72
CA PHE A 238 -12.64 -11.92 33.08
C PHE A 238 -11.39 -12.62 33.62
N ASN A 239 -10.24 -11.93 33.59
CA ASN A 239 -8.95 -12.46 34.03
C ASN A 239 -8.54 -13.77 33.34
N HIS A 240 -9.00 -13.99 32.10
CA HIS A 240 -8.71 -15.16 31.28
C HIS A 240 -7.86 -14.76 30.07
N CYS A 241 -6.57 -14.50 30.34
CA CYS A 241 -5.62 -14.15 29.29
C CYS A 241 -5.24 -15.36 28.43
N VAL A 242 -5.47 -15.25 27.12
CA VAL A 242 -5.10 -16.27 26.14
C VAL A 242 -3.60 -16.25 25.90
N LYS A 243 -2.97 -17.42 26.05
CA LYS A 243 -1.54 -17.62 25.84
C LYS A 243 -1.23 -18.15 24.45
N HIS A 244 -2.04 -19.10 23.97
CA HIS A 244 -1.72 -19.86 22.76
C HIS A 244 -2.98 -20.41 22.08
N ILE A 245 -3.01 -20.40 20.76
CA ILE A 245 -4.12 -20.83 19.90
C ILE A 245 -3.57 -21.83 18.89
N GLU A 246 -4.04 -23.07 18.97
CA GLU A 246 -3.59 -24.20 18.15
C GLU A 246 -4.74 -24.67 17.25
N TRP A 247 -4.50 -24.83 15.94
CA TRP A 247 -5.49 -25.36 14.99
C TRP A 247 -4.86 -26.24 13.90
N GLY A 248 -5.65 -27.15 13.32
CA GLY A 248 -5.25 -28.04 12.22
C GLY A 248 -6.32 -28.19 11.15
N SER A 249 -5.98 -28.71 9.97
CA SER A 249 -6.86 -28.80 8.79
C SER A 249 -8.11 -29.67 8.98
N LYS A 250 -8.19 -30.47 10.05
CA LYS A 250 -9.31 -31.41 10.33
C LYS A 250 -9.71 -31.48 11.81
N SER A 251 -9.20 -30.60 12.69
CA SER A 251 -9.42 -30.67 14.15
C SER A 251 -10.10 -29.41 14.70
N GLU A 252 -10.72 -29.54 15.89
CA GLU A 252 -11.25 -28.42 16.66
C GLU A 252 -10.12 -27.51 17.17
N ILE A 253 -10.37 -26.20 17.27
CA ILE A 253 -9.38 -25.20 17.70
C ILE A 253 -9.16 -25.33 19.20
N LYS A 254 -7.91 -25.33 19.65
CA LYS A 254 -7.52 -25.45 21.05
C LYS A 254 -6.89 -24.14 21.54
N ILE A 255 -7.45 -23.58 22.60
CA ILE A 255 -7.04 -22.28 23.16
C ILE A 255 -6.51 -22.52 24.56
N THR A 256 -5.22 -22.25 24.78
CA THR A 256 -4.56 -22.40 26.08
C THR A 256 -4.44 -21.03 26.73
N LEU A 257 -4.85 -20.93 27.98
CA LEU A 257 -4.77 -19.71 28.79
C LEU A 257 -3.47 -19.66 29.59
N HIS A 258 -3.09 -18.48 30.07
CA HIS A 258 -1.90 -18.31 30.92
C HIS A 258 -1.94 -19.11 32.22
N ASN A 259 -3.14 -19.38 32.75
CA ASN A 259 -3.34 -20.23 33.93
C ASN A 259 -3.31 -21.75 33.63
N GLY A 260 -3.05 -22.15 32.38
CA GLY A 260 -2.97 -23.55 31.95
C GLY A 260 -4.30 -24.18 31.55
N LYS A 261 -5.44 -23.51 31.74
CA LYS A 261 -6.76 -23.99 31.29
C LYS A 261 -6.80 -24.05 29.76
N VAL A 262 -7.44 -25.09 29.23
CA VAL A 262 -7.62 -25.31 27.79
C VAL A 262 -9.11 -25.23 27.41
N ILE A 263 -9.42 -24.52 26.35
CA ILE A 263 -10.78 -24.31 25.82
C ILE A 263 -10.82 -24.78 24.35
N MET A 264 -11.87 -25.52 23.99
CA MET A 264 -12.08 -26.01 22.62
C MET A 264 -13.12 -25.17 21.89
N ALA A 265 -12.85 -24.82 20.63
CA ALA A 265 -13.72 -23.98 19.80
C ALA A 265 -13.82 -24.50 18.36
N ASP A 266 -14.89 -24.10 17.66
CA ASP A 266 -15.04 -24.31 16.22
C ASP A 266 -14.52 -23.11 15.41
N HIS A 267 -14.62 -21.92 16.00
CA HIS A 267 -14.23 -20.64 15.42
C HIS A 267 -13.61 -19.73 16.50
N VAL A 268 -12.61 -18.95 16.13
CA VAL A 268 -12.02 -17.89 16.96
C VAL A 268 -12.17 -16.54 16.26
N VAL A 269 -12.66 -15.54 16.99
CA VAL A 269 -12.59 -14.12 16.61
C VAL A 269 -11.57 -13.44 17.53
N CYS A 270 -10.38 -13.20 17.00
CA CYS A 270 -9.29 -12.56 17.71
C CYS A 270 -9.45 -11.03 17.64
N THR A 271 -9.60 -10.37 18.79
CA THR A 271 -9.76 -8.91 18.89
C THR A 271 -8.67 -8.24 19.72
N VAL A 272 -7.58 -8.96 19.98
CA VAL A 272 -6.43 -8.44 20.73
C VAL A 272 -5.81 -7.25 19.98
N SER A 273 -5.22 -6.31 20.73
CA SER A 273 -4.65 -5.11 20.11
C SER A 273 -3.50 -5.45 19.17
N LEU A 274 -3.25 -4.57 18.18
CA LEU A 274 -2.08 -4.70 17.30
C LEU A 274 -0.76 -4.74 18.10
N GLY A 275 -0.67 -4.01 19.22
CA GLY A 275 0.50 -4.01 20.08
C GLY A 275 0.75 -5.37 20.74
N VAL A 276 -0.31 -6.05 21.20
CA VAL A 276 -0.20 -7.43 21.73
C VAL A 276 0.19 -8.41 20.62
N LEU A 277 -0.38 -8.27 19.42
CA LEU A 277 0.02 -9.09 18.27
C LEU A 277 1.50 -8.87 17.92
N LYS A 278 1.97 -7.64 17.88
CA LYS A 278 3.38 -7.33 17.61
C LYS A 278 4.33 -8.05 18.55
N GLU A 279 4.00 -8.09 19.83
CA GLU A 279 4.84 -8.76 20.83
C GLU A 279 4.71 -10.29 20.78
N ASN A 280 3.50 -10.83 20.55
CA ASN A 280 3.21 -12.23 20.86
C ASN A 280 2.82 -13.10 19.66
N HIS A 281 2.59 -12.57 18.45
CA HIS A 281 2.03 -13.37 17.34
C HIS A 281 2.87 -14.61 16.98
N LYS A 282 4.20 -14.55 17.14
CA LYS A 282 5.11 -15.67 16.85
C LYS A 282 4.94 -16.86 17.79
N THR A 283 4.43 -16.63 19.00
CA THR A 283 4.26 -17.67 20.05
C THR A 283 2.80 -17.92 20.38
N MET A 284 1.91 -16.99 20.03
CA MET A 284 0.48 -17.06 20.32
C MET A 284 -0.28 -17.99 19.37
N PHE A 285 0.26 -18.30 18.19
CA PHE A 285 -0.44 -19.04 17.15
C PHE A 285 0.35 -20.27 16.68
N GLU A 286 -0.32 -21.42 16.59
CA GLU A 286 0.21 -22.66 16.00
C GLU A 286 -0.82 -23.29 15.04
N PRO A 287 -0.50 -23.45 13.74
CA PRO A 287 0.72 -23.01 13.06
C PRO A 287 0.90 -21.48 13.10
N SER A 288 2.12 -21.02 12.81
CA SER A 288 2.43 -19.58 12.69
C SER A 288 1.49 -18.90 11.70
N LEU A 289 1.24 -17.61 11.93
CA LEU A 289 0.45 -16.80 11.02
C LEU A 289 1.12 -16.74 9.64
N PRO A 290 0.35 -16.67 8.54
CA PRO A 290 0.94 -16.50 7.21
C PRO A 290 1.69 -15.16 7.13
N LEU A 291 2.76 -15.13 6.34
CA LEU A 291 3.66 -13.98 6.21
C LEU A 291 2.94 -12.66 5.88
N SER A 292 1.90 -12.67 5.05
CA SER A 292 1.06 -11.47 4.80
C SER A 292 0.50 -10.84 6.07
N LYS A 293 0.12 -11.67 7.05
CA LYS A 293 -0.41 -11.22 8.33
C LYS A 293 0.70 -10.82 9.29
N GLU A 294 1.83 -11.54 9.30
CA GLU A 294 3.03 -11.13 10.04
C GLU A 294 3.54 -9.78 9.56
N ARG A 295 3.65 -9.57 8.24
CA ARG A 295 3.97 -8.28 7.62
C ARG A 295 2.97 -7.19 8.00
N ALA A 296 1.67 -7.49 8.03
CA ALA A 296 0.68 -6.52 8.49
C ALA A 296 0.91 -6.12 9.95
N ILE A 297 1.20 -7.12 10.81
CA ILE A 297 1.52 -6.92 12.22
C ILE A 297 2.81 -6.10 12.37
N ASP A 298 3.83 -6.36 11.57
CA ASP A 298 5.14 -5.67 11.63
C ASP A 298 5.10 -4.27 11.03
N GLY A 299 4.46 -4.12 9.87
CA GLY A 299 4.37 -2.89 9.09
C GLY A 299 3.45 -1.84 9.70
N LEU A 300 2.21 -2.20 10.06
CA LEU A 300 1.34 -1.30 10.81
C LEU A 300 1.97 -0.99 12.17
N LYS A 301 1.70 0.19 12.74
CA LYS A 301 2.23 0.54 14.06
C LYS A 301 1.10 0.95 14.99
N LEU A 302 1.23 0.57 16.26
CA LEU A 302 0.35 1.01 17.33
C LEU A 302 1.09 2.08 18.12
N GLY A 303 0.57 3.30 18.08
CA GLY A 303 1.17 4.46 18.71
C GLY A 303 0.88 4.56 20.20
N VAL A 304 1.40 5.61 20.85
CA VAL A 304 1.16 5.87 22.28
C VAL A 304 0.81 7.33 22.50
N VAL A 305 -0.36 7.55 23.08
CA VAL A 305 -0.86 8.85 23.52
C VAL A 305 -1.38 8.70 24.95
N ASN A 306 -0.89 9.52 25.87
CA ASN A 306 -1.36 9.50 27.25
C ASN A 306 -1.95 10.84 27.66
N LYS A 307 -2.85 10.78 28.65
CA LYS A 307 -3.52 11.92 29.26
C LYS A 307 -3.10 12.07 30.71
N PHE A 308 -3.07 13.32 31.17
CA PHE A 308 -2.82 13.72 32.55
C PHE A 308 -3.99 14.55 33.03
N PHE A 309 -4.73 14.10 34.05
CA PHE A 309 -5.86 14.84 34.61
C PHE A 309 -5.51 15.39 35.99
N PHE A 310 -5.77 16.68 36.17
CA PHE A 310 -5.55 17.41 37.41
C PHE A 310 -6.89 17.92 37.92
N GLU A 311 -7.26 17.57 39.16
CA GLU A 311 -8.38 18.20 39.86
C GLU A 311 -7.83 19.31 40.74
N PHE A 312 -8.39 20.52 40.62
CA PHE A 312 -8.08 21.65 41.48
C PHE A 312 -9.27 21.99 42.40
N GLU A 313 -9.00 22.73 43.48
CA GLU A 313 -10.08 23.27 44.31
C GLU A 313 -10.94 24.27 43.51
N LYS A 314 -10.29 25.11 42.71
CA LYS A 314 -10.88 26.02 41.73
C LYS A 314 -9.98 26.11 40.51
N MET A 315 -10.56 26.26 39.32
CA MET A 315 -9.79 26.57 38.11
C MET A 315 -8.98 27.86 38.32
N PHE A 316 -7.68 27.78 38.04
CA PHE A 316 -6.74 28.89 38.25
C PHE A 316 -6.42 29.62 36.93
N LEU A 317 -6.77 29.04 35.79
CA LEU A 317 -6.73 29.74 34.51
C LEU A 317 -7.77 30.88 34.50
N PRO A 318 -7.50 32.00 33.80
CA PRO A 318 -8.48 33.05 33.57
C PRO A 318 -9.79 32.50 32.99
N ASP A 319 -10.93 33.12 33.34
CA ASP A 319 -12.27 32.62 32.97
C ASP A 319 -12.49 32.52 31.45
N ASP A 320 -11.78 33.32 30.67
CA ASP A 320 -11.81 33.28 29.21
C ASP A 320 -10.89 32.20 28.61
N TRP A 321 -9.92 31.66 29.36
CA TRP A 321 -8.96 30.67 28.86
C TRP A 321 -9.53 29.26 28.97
N ARG A 322 -9.66 28.57 27.83
CA ARG A 322 -10.03 27.15 27.80
C ARG A 322 -8.83 26.22 27.90
N GLY A 323 -7.62 26.74 27.75
CA GLY A 323 -6.38 25.99 27.88
C GLY A 323 -5.19 26.76 27.36
N ILE A 324 -4.03 26.11 27.38
CA ILE A 324 -2.78 26.66 26.87
C ILE A 324 -2.08 25.67 25.96
N ASN A 325 -1.49 26.19 24.88
CA ASN A 325 -0.50 25.53 24.04
C ASN A 325 0.90 26.01 24.43
N CYS A 326 1.79 25.05 24.70
CA CYS A 326 3.12 25.28 25.22
C CYS A 326 4.13 25.38 24.07
N LEU A 327 4.58 26.60 23.77
CA LEU A 327 5.56 26.91 22.74
C LEU A 327 6.99 26.94 23.31
N TRP A 328 7.76 25.91 23.02
CA TRP A 328 9.14 25.85 23.50
C TRP A 328 10.09 26.65 22.61
N ARG A 329 10.80 27.62 23.20
CA ARG A 329 11.92 28.30 22.54
C ARG A 329 13.07 27.32 22.33
N GLU A 330 13.78 27.45 21.21
CA GLU A 330 14.87 26.53 20.82
C GLU A 330 15.98 26.43 21.88
N GLU A 331 16.32 27.53 22.55
CA GLU A 331 17.30 27.55 23.64
C GLU A 331 16.83 26.80 24.90
N ASP A 332 15.55 26.93 25.25
CA ASP A 332 14.96 26.20 26.37
C ASP A 332 14.85 24.69 26.07
N LEU A 333 14.55 24.30 24.82
CA LEU A 333 14.53 22.90 24.41
C LEU A 333 15.90 22.24 24.54
N LYS A 334 16.97 22.93 24.16
CA LYS A 334 18.34 22.40 24.29
C LYS A 334 18.64 22.07 25.76
N ILE A 335 18.28 22.97 26.67
CA ILE A 335 18.44 22.74 28.11
C ILE A 335 17.54 21.59 28.57
N LEU A 336 16.25 21.60 28.22
CA LEU A 336 15.28 20.57 28.62
C LEU A 336 15.76 19.16 28.24
N ARG A 337 16.28 19.00 27.02
CA ARG A 337 16.79 17.73 26.48
C ARG A 337 17.99 17.16 27.24
N GLU A 338 18.70 17.99 27.99
CA GLU A 338 19.84 17.60 28.83
C GLU A 338 19.45 17.30 30.28
N THR A 339 18.16 17.39 30.62
CA THR A 339 17.64 17.14 31.97
C THR A 339 16.79 15.87 32.04
N GLU A 340 16.46 15.42 33.25
CA GLU A 340 15.49 14.33 33.50
C GLU A 340 14.07 14.65 32.97
N TYR A 341 13.83 15.91 32.60
CA TYR A 341 12.57 16.47 32.12
C TYR A 341 12.43 16.46 30.59
N PHE A 342 13.38 15.88 29.84
CA PHE A 342 13.38 15.85 28.36
C PHE A 342 12.06 15.34 27.75
N TRP A 343 11.33 14.47 28.45
CA TRP A 343 10.08 13.90 27.96
C TRP A 343 8.92 14.91 27.88
N MET A 344 8.99 16.02 28.60
CA MET A 344 7.97 17.08 28.50
C MET A 344 7.97 17.79 27.14
N GLU A 345 9.02 17.59 26.32
CA GLU A 345 9.01 18.02 24.92
C GLU A 345 7.81 17.44 24.14
N GLY A 346 7.38 16.22 24.51
CA GLY A 346 6.24 15.53 23.88
C GLY A 346 4.86 16.05 24.27
N ILE A 347 4.75 17.08 25.11
CA ILE A 347 3.49 17.69 25.53
C ILE A 347 3.16 18.88 24.62
N SER A 348 1.94 18.91 24.07
CA SER A 348 1.43 20.05 23.28
C SER A 348 0.88 21.15 24.18
N GLY A 349 0.06 20.80 25.16
CA GLY A 349 -0.67 21.78 25.96
C GLY A 349 -1.49 21.16 27.08
N PHE A 350 -2.23 22.02 27.78
CA PHE A 350 -3.12 21.68 28.88
C PHE A 350 -4.48 22.37 28.67
N TYR A 351 -5.57 21.60 28.72
CA TYR A 351 -6.90 22.04 28.31
C TYR A 351 -7.93 21.74 29.38
N GLY A 352 -8.89 22.63 29.59
CA GLY A 352 -10.05 22.38 30.45
C GLY A 352 -10.87 21.21 29.90
N VAL A 353 -11.48 20.43 30.78
CA VAL A 353 -12.37 19.34 30.39
C VAL A 353 -13.82 19.83 30.42
N SER A 354 -14.54 19.71 29.30
CA SER A 354 -15.96 20.08 29.23
C SER A 354 -16.77 19.35 30.31
N TYR A 355 -17.79 20.01 30.88
CA TYR A 355 -18.59 19.53 32.01
C TYR A 355 -17.83 19.31 33.33
N GLN A 356 -16.55 19.67 33.38
CA GLN A 356 -15.66 19.40 34.51
C GLN A 356 -14.86 20.68 34.84
N PRO A 357 -15.49 21.70 35.43
CA PRO A 357 -14.95 23.06 35.53
C PRO A 357 -13.69 23.16 36.40
N ARG A 358 -13.35 22.11 37.16
CA ARG A 358 -12.17 22.05 38.03
C ARG A 358 -11.06 21.15 37.49
N ILE A 359 -11.23 20.59 36.28
CA ILE A 359 -10.32 19.62 35.70
C ILE A 359 -9.51 20.22 34.54
N LEU A 360 -8.20 20.03 34.60
CA LEU A 360 -7.27 20.33 33.51
C LEU A 360 -6.69 19.01 32.96
N CYS A 361 -6.55 18.90 31.65
CA CYS A 361 -6.06 17.72 30.94
C CYS A 361 -4.84 18.06 30.07
N GLY A 362 -3.70 17.41 30.32
CA GLY A 362 -2.51 17.47 29.47
C GLY A 362 -2.40 16.22 28.57
N TRP A 363 -1.84 16.39 27.37
CA TRP A 363 -1.63 15.30 26.42
C TRP A 363 -0.15 15.11 26.11
N ILE A 364 0.30 13.85 26.04
CA ILE A 364 1.67 13.49 25.66
C ILE A 364 1.67 12.39 24.61
N VAL A 365 2.60 12.48 23.66
CA VAL A 365 2.64 11.59 22.48
C VAL A 365 3.97 10.86 22.31
N GLY A 366 3.91 9.73 21.60
CA GLY A 366 5.04 9.00 21.04
C GLY A 366 6.02 8.44 22.08
N ARG A 367 7.33 8.49 21.76
CA ARG A 367 8.40 7.98 22.63
C ARG A 367 8.43 8.62 24.02
N HIS A 368 8.01 9.88 24.12
CA HIS A 368 8.00 10.62 25.37
C HIS A 368 6.86 10.14 26.28
N ALA A 369 5.70 9.80 25.72
CA ALA A 369 4.62 9.16 26.45
C ALA A 369 5.07 7.81 27.06
N ARG A 370 5.79 6.98 26.28
CA ARG A 370 6.33 5.71 26.78
C ARG A 370 7.33 5.88 27.92
N TYR A 371 8.21 6.87 27.82
CA TYR A 371 9.14 7.18 28.91
C TYR A 371 8.40 7.66 30.16
N ALA A 372 7.41 8.55 30.01
CA ALA A 372 6.63 9.02 31.14
C ALA A 372 5.95 7.85 31.90
N GLU A 373 5.52 6.79 31.22
CA GLU A 373 4.95 5.60 31.87
C GLU A 373 5.92 4.84 32.78
N THR A 374 7.24 4.99 32.61
CA THR A 374 8.24 4.31 33.47
C THR A 374 8.50 5.04 34.78
N LEU A 375 8.06 6.29 34.90
CA LEU A 375 8.23 7.13 36.08
C LEU A 375 7.12 6.86 37.11
N THR A 376 7.37 7.20 38.36
CA THR A 376 6.35 7.18 39.44
C THR A 376 5.33 8.32 39.28
N GLU A 377 4.18 8.21 39.94
CA GLU A 377 3.16 9.27 39.92
C GLU A 377 3.69 10.61 40.44
N ASP A 378 4.46 10.60 41.53
CA ASP A 378 5.05 11.80 42.13
C ASP A 378 6.08 12.48 41.21
N GLU A 379 6.94 11.71 40.55
CA GLU A 379 7.92 12.25 39.59
C GLU A 379 7.24 12.94 38.41
N VAL A 380 6.19 12.31 37.87
CA VAL A 380 5.40 12.86 36.76
C VAL A 380 4.68 14.11 37.20
N LEU A 381 3.97 14.08 38.33
CA LEU A 381 3.25 15.23 38.86
C LEU A 381 4.21 16.41 39.11
N LYS A 382 5.35 16.15 39.76
CA LYS A 382 6.37 17.19 40.01
C LYS A 382 6.87 17.84 38.72
N ALA A 383 7.16 17.05 37.68
CA ALA A 383 7.61 17.55 36.39
C ALA A 383 6.51 18.38 35.69
N LEU A 384 5.26 17.91 35.67
CA LEU A 384 4.15 18.62 35.06
C LEU A 384 3.84 19.94 35.77
N MET A 385 3.90 19.96 37.10
CA MET A 385 3.76 21.19 37.88
C MET A 385 4.92 22.17 37.63
N TRP A 386 6.14 21.65 37.45
CA TRP A 386 7.27 22.47 37.00
C TRP A 386 7.01 23.09 35.63
N MET A 387 6.47 22.33 34.67
CA MET A 387 6.16 22.83 33.32
C MET A 387 5.08 23.91 33.36
N LEU A 388 3.97 23.70 34.06
CA LEU A 388 2.93 24.73 34.22
C LEU A 388 3.53 26.03 34.80
N ARG A 389 4.40 25.94 35.80
CA ARG A 389 5.09 27.09 36.41
C ARG A 389 6.17 27.72 35.52
N LYS A 390 6.75 26.95 34.58
CA LYS A 390 7.71 27.43 33.56
C LYS A 390 7.01 28.29 32.51
N PHE A 391 5.81 27.90 32.08
CA PHE A 391 5.05 28.60 31.05
C PHE A 391 4.17 29.74 31.59
N LEU A 392 3.59 29.61 32.78
CA LEU A 392 2.64 30.61 33.28
C LEU A 392 3.33 31.68 34.15
N ASN A 393 2.85 32.92 34.01
CA ASN A 393 3.36 34.09 34.76
C ASN A 393 2.54 34.41 36.02
N PHE A 394 1.47 33.67 36.30
CA PHE A 394 0.64 33.77 37.50
C PHE A 394 0.78 32.53 38.41
N PRO A 395 0.38 32.60 39.69
CA PRO A 395 0.49 31.49 40.63
C PRO A 395 -0.26 30.24 40.14
N VAL A 396 0.41 29.09 40.20
CA VAL A 396 -0.17 27.77 39.86
C VAL A 396 -0.29 26.94 41.16
N PRO A 397 -1.52 26.71 41.66
CA PRO A 397 -1.73 25.91 42.87
C PRO A 397 -1.40 24.44 42.61
N ASP A 398 -1.12 23.68 43.68
CA ASP A 398 -1.02 22.22 43.57
C ASP A 398 -2.42 21.61 43.39
N PRO A 399 -2.56 20.53 42.60
CA PRO A 399 -3.84 19.85 42.43
C PRO A 399 -4.23 19.07 43.69
N ILE A 400 -5.53 18.92 43.92
CA ILE A 400 -6.07 18.08 45.01
C ILE A 400 -6.11 16.60 44.63
N LYS A 401 -6.22 16.28 43.33
CA LYS A 401 -6.08 14.91 42.80
C LYS A 401 -5.38 14.94 41.45
N PHE A 402 -4.67 13.86 41.17
CA PHE A 402 -3.98 13.65 39.90
C PHE A 402 -4.17 12.20 39.46
N ILE A 403 -4.50 12.00 38.18
CA ILE A 403 -4.48 10.68 37.55
C ILE A 403 -3.88 10.78 36.15
N ARG A 404 -3.33 9.66 35.67
CA ARG A 404 -2.73 9.57 34.34
C ARG A 404 -3.04 8.25 33.66
N THR A 405 -2.86 8.20 32.36
CA THR A 405 -3.01 6.96 31.58
C THR A 405 -1.65 6.31 31.32
N GLN A 406 -1.64 4.97 31.22
CA GLN A 406 -0.45 4.17 30.94
C GLN A 406 -0.80 3.02 29.98
N TRP A 407 -1.04 3.36 28.71
CA TRP A 407 -1.53 2.39 27.72
C TRP A 407 -0.46 1.43 27.19
N TYR A 408 0.81 1.84 27.19
CA TYR A 408 1.91 1.05 26.62
C TYR A 408 2.41 -0.05 27.57
N THR A 409 2.57 0.27 28.84
CA THR A 409 3.06 -0.65 29.88
C THR A 409 2.03 -1.72 30.25
N ASN A 410 0.74 -1.49 29.97
CA ASN A 410 -0.27 -2.54 30.08
C ASN A 410 -0.05 -3.62 29.00
N ASN A 411 0.28 -4.84 29.45
CA ASN A 411 0.56 -6.00 28.61
C ASN A 411 -0.61 -6.46 27.73
N ASN A 412 -1.85 -6.07 28.06
CA ASN A 412 -3.06 -6.41 27.31
C ASN A 412 -3.40 -5.40 26.20
N PHE A 413 -2.69 -4.26 26.13
CA PHE A 413 -2.91 -3.21 25.12
C PHE A 413 -1.67 -2.83 24.33
N ARG A 414 -0.53 -2.63 24.99
CA ARG A 414 0.75 -2.25 24.37
C ARG A 414 0.69 -0.97 23.50
N GLY A 415 -0.21 -0.06 23.82
CA GLY A 415 -0.37 1.21 23.11
C GLY A 415 -1.82 1.64 22.95
N THR A 416 -2.03 2.63 22.09
CA THR A 416 -3.30 3.39 21.96
C THR A 416 -4.07 3.05 20.71
N TYR A 417 -3.69 3.53 19.53
CA TYR A 417 -4.39 3.24 18.27
C TYR A 417 -3.39 3.07 17.13
N SER A 418 -3.87 2.50 16.01
CA SER A 418 -3.01 2.13 14.90
C SER A 418 -2.96 3.20 13.81
N TYR A 419 -1.85 3.21 13.08
CA TYR A 419 -1.66 4.01 11.88
C TYR A 419 -0.78 3.28 10.87
N ARG A 420 -0.78 3.77 9.63
CA ARG A 420 0.00 3.20 8.54
C ARG A 420 1.36 3.90 8.42
N THR A 421 2.43 3.11 8.49
CA THR A 421 3.80 3.62 8.40
C THR A 421 4.31 3.59 6.96
N LEU A 422 5.39 4.32 6.68
CA LEU A 422 6.15 4.14 5.44
C LEU A 422 6.65 2.69 5.28
N TYR A 423 6.95 2.01 6.39
CA TYR A 423 7.35 0.61 6.36
C TYR A 423 6.17 -0.32 5.98
N ALA A 424 4.93 0.00 6.38
CA ALA A 424 3.75 -0.71 5.89
C ALA A 424 3.55 -0.51 4.38
N ASP A 425 3.90 0.66 3.85
CA ASP A 425 3.92 0.92 2.40
C ASP A 425 5.02 0.14 1.69
N GLU A 426 6.22 0.12 2.26
CA GLU A 426 7.35 -0.69 1.76
C GLU A 426 6.99 -2.19 1.74
N LEU A 427 6.39 -2.70 2.82
CA LEU A 427 5.89 -4.08 2.90
C LEU A 427 4.60 -4.30 2.09
N ARG A 428 4.01 -3.24 1.53
CA ARG A 428 2.72 -3.24 0.79
C ARG A 428 1.61 -3.98 1.49
N THR A 429 1.55 -3.75 2.78
CA THR A 429 0.59 -4.36 3.68
C THR A 429 -0.27 -3.29 4.33
N GLY A 430 -1.31 -3.72 5.02
CA GLY A 430 -2.25 -2.84 5.67
C GLY A 430 -3.30 -3.62 6.44
N ALA A 431 -4.31 -2.89 6.90
CA ALA A 431 -5.40 -3.45 7.69
C ALA A 431 -6.12 -4.61 6.97
N TRP A 432 -6.15 -4.64 5.64
CA TRP A 432 -6.77 -5.70 4.84
C TRP A 432 -6.10 -7.07 5.02
N ASP A 433 -4.77 -7.13 5.16
CA ASP A 433 -4.04 -8.38 5.36
C ASP A 433 -4.23 -8.88 6.79
N LEU A 434 -4.29 -7.95 7.76
CA LEU A 434 -4.63 -8.29 9.14
C LEU A 434 -6.07 -8.80 9.25
N ALA A 435 -7.03 -8.17 8.57
CA ALA A 435 -8.45 -8.53 8.53
C ALA A 435 -8.78 -9.84 7.81
N ALA A 436 -7.85 -10.38 7.00
CA ALA A 436 -8.09 -11.63 6.27
C ALA A 436 -8.31 -12.80 7.23
N ALA A 437 -9.44 -13.51 7.10
CA ALA A 437 -9.71 -14.70 7.91
C ALA A 437 -8.84 -15.89 7.46
N MET A 438 -8.36 -16.65 8.43
CA MET A 438 -7.76 -17.96 8.20
C MET A 438 -8.87 -18.97 7.98
N THR A 439 -8.82 -19.75 6.90
CA THR A 439 -9.81 -20.79 6.59
C THR A 439 -9.15 -22.15 6.42
N ASP A 440 -9.92 -23.22 6.61
CA ASP A 440 -9.51 -24.56 6.17
C ASP A 440 -9.63 -24.73 4.64
N ASP A 441 -9.28 -25.91 4.14
CA ASP A 441 -9.32 -26.27 2.71
C ASP A 441 -10.74 -26.23 2.10
N GLU A 442 -11.79 -26.30 2.94
CA GLU A 442 -13.20 -26.21 2.51
C GLU A 442 -13.76 -24.77 2.61
N GLY A 443 -12.93 -23.82 3.03
CA GLY A 443 -13.32 -22.42 3.21
C GLY A 443 -14.09 -22.14 4.50
N LYS A 444 -14.04 -23.03 5.51
CA LYS A 444 -14.56 -22.76 6.86
C LYS A 444 -13.65 -21.74 7.55
N PRO A 445 -14.16 -20.61 8.07
CA PRO A 445 -13.36 -19.70 8.89
C PRO A 445 -12.86 -20.41 10.15
N ILE A 446 -11.58 -20.29 10.49
CA ILE A 446 -10.96 -20.89 11.67
C ILE A 446 -10.59 -19.78 12.67
N VAL A 447 -9.67 -18.90 12.27
CA VAL A 447 -9.26 -17.71 13.05
C VAL A 447 -9.56 -16.46 12.24
N GLN A 448 -10.39 -15.59 12.81
CA GLN A 448 -10.80 -14.31 12.25
C GLN A 448 -10.19 -13.18 13.08
N PHE A 449 -10.01 -12.01 12.47
CA PHE A 449 -9.39 -10.85 13.13
C PHE A 449 -10.33 -9.64 13.03
N ALA A 450 -10.65 -9.07 14.19
CA ALA A 450 -11.42 -7.84 14.32
C ALA A 450 -10.71 -6.86 15.27
N GLY A 451 -11.18 -5.62 15.33
CA GLY A 451 -10.53 -4.53 16.06
C GLY A 451 -10.11 -3.41 15.11
N GLU A 452 -9.84 -2.23 15.68
CA GLU A 452 -9.59 -1.00 14.91
C GLU A 452 -8.47 -1.14 13.86
N ALA A 453 -7.39 -1.86 14.18
CA ALA A 453 -6.28 -2.09 13.26
C ALA A 453 -6.61 -2.98 12.04
N THR A 454 -7.81 -3.57 12.02
CA THR A 454 -8.31 -4.42 10.92
C THR A 454 -9.28 -3.67 10.01
N HIS A 455 -9.51 -2.38 10.24
CA HIS A 455 -10.38 -1.56 9.39
C HIS A 455 -9.56 -0.80 8.35
N ASN A 456 -9.93 -0.88 7.07
CA ASN A 456 -9.17 -0.21 5.98
C ASN A 456 -9.29 1.32 6.02
N HIS A 457 -10.41 1.83 6.51
CA HIS A 457 -10.76 3.25 6.45
C HIS A 457 -10.91 3.96 7.81
N TYR A 458 -11.56 3.33 8.79
CA TYR A 458 -11.76 3.87 10.15
C TYR A 458 -10.80 3.29 11.21
N PHE A 459 -9.54 3.03 10.86
CA PHE A 459 -8.54 2.57 11.83
C PHE A 459 -8.31 3.62 12.94
N GLY A 460 -7.91 3.18 14.12
CA GLY A 460 -7.73 4.04 15.29
C GLY A 460 -9.01 4.54 15.97
N THR A 461 -10.19 4.09 15.56
CA THR A 461 -11.48 4.58 16.08
C THR A 461 -12.34 3.50 16.74
N VAL A 462 -13.31 3.94 17.58
CA VAL A 462 -14.28 3.02 18.20
C VAL A 462 -15.31 2.51 17.20
N HIS A 463 -15.81 3.36 16.30
CA HIS A 463 -16.79 2.96 15.28
C HIS A 463 -16.19 1.94 14.30
N GLY A 464 -14.93 2.14 13.86
CA GLY A 464 -14.20 1.14 13.08
C GLY A 464 -14.01 -0.17 13.83
N ALA A 465 -13.71 -0.14 15.14
CA ALA A 465 -13.66 -1.35 15.95
C ALA A 465 -15.02 -2.10 15.96
N ILE A 466 -16.13 -1.40 16.17
CA ILE A 466 -17.49 -1.99 16.16
C ILE A 466 -17.79 -2.64 14.81
N GLU A 467 -17.54 -1.92 13.71
CA GLU A 467 -17.79 -2.41 12.34
C GLU A 467 -17.00 -3.67 12.03
N THR A 468 -15.71 -3.73 12.39
CA THR A 468 -14.92 -4.94 12.19
C THR A 468 -15.40 -6.12 13.04
N GLY A 469 -15.95 -5.86 14.23
CA GLY A 469 -16.62 -6.88 15.04
C GLY A 469 -17.83 -7.46 14.34
N TRP A 470 -18.71 -6.60 13.80
CA TRP A 470 -19.85 -7.03 13.00
C TRP A 470 -19.43 -7.77 11.73
N ARG A 471 -18.39 -7.30 11.02
CA ARG A 471 -17.84 -7.95 9.82
C ARG A 471 -17.47 -9.42 10.07
N GLU A 472 -16.75 -9.71 11.15
CA GLU A 472 -16.34 -11.10 11.45
C GLU A 472 -17.49 -11.96 11.99
N ALA A 473 -18.47 -11.37 12.68
CA ALA A 473 -19.71 -12.06 13.03
C ALA A 473 -20.51 -12.43 11.77
N GLU A 474 -20.67 -11.49 10.83
CA GLU A 474 -21.37 -11.69 9.57
C GLU A 474 -20.69 -12.74 8.68
N ARG A 475 -19.36 -12.81 8.69
CA ARG A 475 -18.63 -13.87 7.97
C ARG A 475 -19.03 -15.27 8.45
N LEU A 476 -19.19 -15.47 9.76
CA LEU A 476 -19.67 -16.74 10.32
C LEU A 476 -21.15 -16.98 10.01
N ILE A 477 -22.00 -15.96 10.20
CA ILE A 477 -23.43 -16.05 9.89
C ILE A 477 -23.65 -16.49 8.44
N ASN A 478 -22.95 -15.84 7.50
CA ASN A 478 -23.03 -16.15 6.07
C ASN A 478 -22.53 -17.56 5.73
N TYR A 479 -21.43 -18.00 6.36
CA TYR A 479 -20.91 -19.36 6.18
C TYR A 479 -21.97 -20.43 6.52
N TYR A 480 -22.65 -20.28 7.66
CA TYR A 480 -23.69 -21.20 8.09
C TYR A 480 -24.97 -21.11 7.23
N GLN A 481 -25.36 -19.93 6.77
CA GLN A 481 -26.51 -19.74 5.86
C GLN A 481 -26.31 -20.42 4.50
N VAL A 482 -25.13 -20.28 3.89
CA VAL A 482 -24.82 -20.86 2.57
C VAL A 482 -24.81 -22.40 2.63
N LYS A 483 -24.22 -22.99 3.68
CA LYS A 483 -24.19 -24.46 3.86
C LYS A 483 -25.61 -25.02 4.06
N MET A 484 -26.47 -24.35 4.84
CA MET A 484 -27.89 -24.74 5.00
C MET A 484 -28.68 -24.68 3.68
N THR A 485 -28.44 -23.65 2.85
CA THR A 485 -29.12 -23.50 1.54
C THR A 485 -28.68 -24.56 0.53
N LYS A 486 -27.40 -24.98 0.55
CA LYS A 486 -26.89 -26.09 -0.28
C LYS A 486 -27.48 -27.44 0.11
N GLN A 487 -27.71 -27.70 1.41
CA GLN A 487 -28.42 -28.89 1.87
C GLN A 487 -29.89 -28.90 1.43
N SER A 488 -30.59 -27.77 1.51
CA SER A 488 -31.98 -27.63 1.04
C SER A 488 -32.16 -27.95 -0.45
N LYS A 489 -31.18 -27.57 -1.30
CA LYS A 489 -31.21 -27.89 -2.75
C LYS A 489 -30.85 -29.35 -3.06
N SER A 490 -30.14 -30.05 -2.18
CA SER A 490 -29.81 -31.47 -2.39
C SER A 490 -30.96 -32.43 -2.04
N THR A 491 -32.06 -31.93 -1.44
CA THR A 491 -33.23 -32.73 -1.07
C THR A 491 -34.44 -32.53 -2.00
N LYS A 492 -34.33 -31.73 -3.08
CA LYS A 492 -35.39 -31.59 -4.10
C LYS A 492 -34.85 -31.75 -5.52
N ILE A 493 -34.64 -33.00 -5.94
CA ILE A 493 -34.68 -33.37 -7.36
C ILE A 493 -35.80 -34.40 -7.53
N CYS A 494 -36.98 -33.92 -7.88
CA CYS A 494 -38.04 -34.71 -8.50
C CYS A 494 -38.55 -33.92 -9.72
N ARG A 495 -38.28 -34.52 -10.89
CA ARG A 495 -38.90 -34.34 -12.22
C ARG A 495 -39.59 -33.00 -12.54
N ALA A 496 -39.06 -32.31 -13.52
CA ALA A 496 -39.87 -31.70 -14.58
C ALA A 496 -39.08 -31.71 -15.90
N MET A 497 -39.66 -32.35 -16.93
CA MET A 497 -39.24 -32.20 -18.33
C MET A 497 -39.54 -30.77 -18.78
N ALA A 498 -38.57 -30.12 -19.42
CA ALA A 498 -38.81 -29.00 -20.31
C ALA A 498 -37.91 -29.16 -21.53
N LEU A 499 -38.54 -29.32 -22.70
CA LEU A 499 -37.89 -29.22 -24.01
C LEU A 499 -37.25 -27.84 -24.14
N VAL A 500 -35.93 -27.80 -24.37
CA VAL A 500 -35.24 -26.62 -24.89
C VAL A 500 -34.54 -27.03 -26.17
N THR A 501 -34.94 -26.36 -27.26
CA THR A 501 -34.32 -26.41 -28.57
C THR A 501 -32.81 -26.14 -28.48
N SER A 502 -32.01 -27.06 -29.02
CA SER A 502 -30.55 -26.91 -29.11
C SER A 502 -30.19 -25.71 -30.00
N PRO A 503 -29.37 -24.73 -29.57
CA PRO A 503 -28.95 -23.64 -30.43
C PRO A 503 -27.95 -24.15 -31.47
N VAL A 504 -28.07 -23.64 -32.70
CA VAL A 504 -27.17 -23.91 -33.84
C VAL A 504 -25.71 -23.68 -33.40
N LYS A 505 -24.86 -24.69 -33.57
CA LYS A 505 -23.44 -24.64 -33.20
C LYS A 505 -22.72 -23.65 -34.13
N LYS A 506 -22.25 -22.50 -33.61
CA LYS A 506 -21.48 -21.50 -34.39
C LYS A 506 -20.18 -22.11 -34.92
N THR A 507 -19.77 -21.71 -36.12
CA THR A 507 -18.48 -22.06 -36.76
C THR A 507 -17.46 -20.93 -36.55
N PHE A 508 -16.16 -21.19 -36.70
CA PHE A 508 -15.13 -20.14 -36.60
C PHE A 508 -15.36 -18.95 -37.57
N GLN A 509 -16.04 -19.16 -38.71
CA GLN A 509 -16.40 -18.10 -39.66
C GLN A 509 -17.51 -17.16 -39.15
N THR A 510 -18.40 -17.65 -38.28
CA THR A 510 -19.55 -16.91 -37.77
C THR A 510 -19.35 -16.39 -36.34
N THR A 511 -18.35 -16.91 -35.64
CA THR A 511 -17.97 -16.49 -34.27
C THR A 511 -17.40 -15.07 -34.26
N ARG A 512 -17.91 -14.22 -33.36
CA ARG A 512 -17.41 -12.85 -33.13
C ARG A 512 -16.39 -12.82 -32.00
N VAL A 513 -15.16 -12.41 -32.30
CA VAL A 513 -14.09 -12.29 -31.31
C VAL A 513 -13.70 -10.82 -31.16
N VAL A 514 -13.72 -10.32 -29.92
CA VAL A 514 -13.25 -8.97 -29.60
C VAL A 514 -11.93 -9.06 -28.83
N VAL A 515 -10.90 -8.38 -29.33
CA VAL A 515 -9.62 -8.20 -28.66
C VAL A 515 -9.58 -6.79 -28.08
N ILE A 516 -9.34 -6.67 -26.77
CA ILE A 516 -9.27 -5.37 -26.08
C ILE A 516 -7.80 -5.04 -25.86
N GLY A 517 -7.32 -3.99 -26.54
CA GLY A 517 -5.92 -3.55 -26.62
C GLY A 517 -5.25 -4.04 -27.91
N CYS A 518 -4.46 -3.16 -28.54
CA CYS A 518 -3.68 -3.41 -29.74
C CYS A 518 -2.17 -3.23 -29.47
N GLY A 519 -1.70 -3.71 -28.32
CA GLY A 519 -0.28 -3.94 -28.03
C GLY A 519 0.26 -5.21 -28.69
N CYS A 520 1.47 -5.64 -28.32
CA CYS A 520 2.08 -6.86 -28.89
C CYS A 520 1.17 -8.10 -28.74
N SER A 521 0.61 -8.34 -27.55
CA SER A 521 -0.30 -9.46 -27.29
C SER A 521 -1.60 -9.37 -28.09
N GLY A 522 -2.20 -8.18 -28.18
CA GLY A 522 -3.44 -7.96 -28.93
C GLY A 522 -3.27 -8.14 -30.43
N MET A 523 -2.19 -7.58 -31.01
CA MET A 523 -1.86 -7.79 -32.41
C MET A 523 -1.58 -9.26 -32.70
N ALA A 524 -0.76 -9.92 -31.88
CA ALA A 524 -0.42 -11.33 -32.04
C ALA A 524 -1.67 -12.23 -32.01
N ALA A 525 -2.58 -11.99 -31.06
CA ALA A 525 -3.83 -12.74 -30.97
C ALA A 525 -4.71 -12.52 -32.22
N ALA A 526 -4.89 -11.25 -32.62
CA ALA A 526 -5.77 -10.89 -33.73
C ALA A 526 -5.24 -11.41 -35.08
N THR A 527 -3.93 -11.27 -35.37
CA THR A 527 -3.35 -11.75 -36.63
C THR A 527 -3.45 -13.27 -36.72
N ARG A 528 -3.13 -13.99 -35.64
CA ARG A 528 -3.23 -15.46 -35.61
C ARG A 528 -4.66 -15.95 -35.85
N LEU A 529 -5.66 -15.31 -35.26
CA LEU A 529 -7.08 -15.65 -35.51
C LEU A 529 -7.48 -15.41 -36.96
N VAL A 530 -7.07 -14.27 -37.55
CA VAL A 530 -7.36 -13.94 -38.95
C VAL A 530 -6.71 -14.95 -39.89
N GLU A 531 -5.45 -15.33 -39.64
CA GLU A 531 -4.73 -16.34 -40.41
C GLU A 531 -5.38 -17.73 -40.32
N ALA A 532 -5.94 -18.07 -39.16
CA ALA A 532 -6.71 -19.31 -38.96
C ALA A 532 -8.12 -19.26 -39.59
N GLY A 533 -8.51 -18.15 -40.21
CA GLY A 533 -9.76 -18.01 -40.96
C GLY A 533 -10.94 -17.42 -40.17
N PHE A 534 -10.73 -16.88 -38.96
CA PHE A 534 -11.77 -16.14 -38.24
C PHE A 534 -12.07 -14.82 -38.97
N GLN A 535 -13.30 -14.66 -39.46
CA GLN A 535 -13.68 -13.49 -40.25
C GLN A 535 -14.07 -12.29 -39.36
N ASN A 536 -14.75 -12.55 -38.24
CA ASN A 536 -15.32 -11.52 -37.36
C ASN A 536 -14.42 -11.23 -36.13
N VAL A 537 -13.19 -10.80 -36.40
CA VAL A 537 -12.24 -10.31 -35.38
C VAL A 537 -12.28 -8.78 -35.35
N LEU A 538 -12.52 -8.21 -34.17
CA LEU A 538 -12.49 -6.77 -33.91
C LEU A 538 -11.49 -6.46 -32.80
N VAL A 539 -10.61 -5.49 -33.02
CA VAL A 539 -9.65 -5.00 -32.03
C VAL A 539 -10.04 -3.59 -31.60
N LEU A 540 -10.18 -3.38 -30.29
CA LEU A 540 -10.48 -2.08 -29.69
C LEU A 540 -9.23 -1.54 -28.99
N GLU A 541 -8.74 -0.38 -29.42
CA GLU A 541 -7.59 0.29 -28.84
C GLU A 541 -8.02 1.64 -28.27
N THR A 542 -7.58 1.91 -27.03
CA THR A 542 -7.95 3.14 -26.33
C THR A 542 -7.11 4.32 -26.77
N GLU A 543 -5.84 4.10 -27.11
CA GLU A 543 -4.96 5.15 -27.63
C GLU A 543 -5.30 5.50 -29.08
N ASN A 544 -4.80 6.63 -29.54
CA ASN A 544 -4.85 7.04 -30.95
C ASN A 544 -3.80 6.34 -31.83
N ARG A 545 -3.16 5.29 -31.31
CA ARG A 545 -2.10 4.50 -31.96
C ARG A 545 -2.11 3.07 -31.45
N ILE A 546 -1.55 2.16 -32.22
CA ILE A 546 -1.26 0.79 -31.78
C ILE A 546 0.10 0.69 -31.06
N GLY A 547 0.39 -0.50 -30.55
CA GLY A 547 1.70 -0.89 -30.02
C GLY A 547 1.79 -0.90 -28.49
N GLY A 548 0.80 -0.37 -27.78
CA GLY A 548 0.81 -0.32 -26.31
C GLY A 548 2.08 0.36 -25.78
N ARG A 549 2.84 -0.34 -24.94
CA ARG A 549 4.12 0.15 -24.38
C ARG A 549 5.31 0.06 -25.35
N VAL A 550 5.16 -0.54 -26.52
CA VAL A 550 6.15 -0.43 -27.60
C VAL A 550 5.83 0.82 -28.40
N HIS A 551 6.71 1.83 -28.30
CA HIS A 551 6.50 3.15 -28.88
C HIS A 551 7.81 3.75 -29.38
N THR A 552 8.03 3.62 -30.68
CA THR A 552 9.13 4.23 -31.43
C THR A 552 8.72 5.60 -31.97
N ILE A 553 9.53 6.65 -31.73
CA ILE A 553 9.26 8.00 -32.25
C ILE A 553 10.49 8.62 -32.93
N PRO A 554 10.32 9.55 -33.89
CA PRO A 554 11.41 10.37 -34.40
C PRO A 554 12.00 11.24 -33.29
N PHE A 555 13.32 11.17 -33.08
CA PHE A 555 14.04 12.02 -32.14
C PHE A 555 15.54 12.01 -32.47
N GLY A 556 16.18 13.18 -32.46
CA GLY A 556 17.54 13.34 -32.94
C GLY A 556 17.64 13.21 -34.46
N ASP A 557 18.62 12.43 -34.91
CA ASP A 557 18.91 12.15 -36.32
C ASP A 557 18.07 10.98 -36.87
N ASN A 558 17.54 10.11 -35.99
CA ASN A 558 16.75 8.93 -36.35
C ASN A 558 15.52 8.77 -35.42
N VAL A 559 15.38 7.58 -34.80
CA VAL A 559 14.28 7.24 -33.88
C VAL A 559 14.80 6.79 -32.52
N VAL A 560 13.95 6.91 -31.49
CA VAL A 560 14.19 6.35 -30.16
C VAL A 560 12.99 5.52 -29.71
N ASP A 561 13.26 4.48 -28.94
CA ASP A 561 12.25 3.62 -28.34
C ASP A 561 11.94 4.05 -26.90
N LEU A 562 10.75 4.61 -26.71
CA LEU A 562 10.28 5.06 -25.39
C LEU A 562 10.02 3.88 -24.43
N GLY A 563 9.71 2.69 -24.97
CA GLY A 563 9.46 1.47 -24.20
C GLY A 563 10.43 0.36 -24.54
N ALA A 564 9.95 -0.80 -24.99
CA ALA A 564 10.81 -1.91 -25.39
C ALA A 564 11.82 -1.46 -26.45
N GLN A 565 13.10 -1.77 -26.22
CA GLN A 565 14.22 -1.24 -27.01
C GLN A 565 15.10 -2.35 -27.61
N TRP A 566 15.05 -3.57 -27.07
CA TRP A 566 15.94 -4.67 -27.47
C TRP A 566 15.18 -5.94 -27.80
N CYS A 567 15.71 -6.72 -28.74
CA CYS A 567 15.33 -8.12 -28.90
C CYS A 567 16.26 -8.97 -28.03
N HIS A 568 15.69 -9.68 -27.05
CA HIS A 568 16.47 -10.46 -26.08
C HIS A 568 16.73 -11.88 -26.60
N GLY A 569 17.95 -12.17 -27.04
CA GLY A 569 18.33 -13.51 -27.49
C GLY A 569 17.88 -13.86 -28.91
N GLU A 570 18.47 -14.95 -29.40
CA GLU A 570 18.34 -15.50 -30.75
C GLU A 570 17.63 -16.86 -30.76
N GLU A 571 17.58 -17.54 -29.62
CA GLU A 571 16.86 -18.79 -29.41
C GLU A 571 15.71 -18.60 -28.43
N ASP A 572 14.63 -19.37 -28.59
CA ASP A 572 13.40 -19.32 -27.76
C ASP A 572 12.72 -17.96 -27.64
N ASN A 573 13.06 -17.00 -28.51
CA ASN A 573 12.45 -15.69 -28.58
C ASN A 573 11.45 -15.61 -29.76
N ALA A 574 10.16 -15.46 -29.45
CA ALA A 574 9.10 -15.39 -30.45
C ALA A 574 9.25 -14.25 -31.48
N ILE A 575 9.85 -13.12 -31.10
CA ILE A 575 10.09 -11.99 -32.01
C ILE A 575 11.22 -12.32 -32.97
N TYR A 576 12.35 -12.83 -32.47
CA TYR A 576 13.49 -13.25 -33.31
C TYR A 576 13.06 -14.32 -34.30
N GLU A 577 12.37 -15.37 -33.85
CA GLU A 577 11.88 -16.46 -34.70
C GLU A 577 10.87 -15.98 -35.76
N THR A 578 10.05 -14.97 -35.43
CA THR A 578 9.18 -14.32 -36.42
C THR A 578 9.98 -13.59 -37.49
N LEU A 579 11.02 -12.84 -37.09
CA LEU A 579 11.91 -12.14 -38.04
C LEU A 579 12.67 -13.12 -38.92
N LYS A 580 13.20 -14.20 -38.35
CA LYS A 580 13.88 -15.29 -39.05
C LYS A 580 12.95 -15.95 -40.08
N SER A 581 11.75 -16.33 -39.67
CA SER A 581 10.72 -16.90 -40.55
C SER A 581 10.33 -15.95 -41.69
N ALA A 582 10.27 -14.64 -41.42
CA ALA A 582 10.00 -13.61 -42.42
C ALA A 582 11.22 -13.23 -43.28
N LYS A 583 12.41 -13.81 -43.03
CA LYS A 583 13.69 -13.44 -43.65
C LYS A 583 14.04 -11.97 -43.45
N ARG A 584 13.78 -11.44 -42.24
CA ARG A 584 13.96 -10.04 -41.84
C ARG A 584 14.96 -9.82 -40.69
N LEU A 585 15.90 -10.73 -40.50
CA LEU A 585 17.00 -10.54 -39.55
C LEU A 585 17.91 -9.34 -39.91
N ASP A 586 17.80 -8.80 -41.14
CA ASP A 586 18.42 -7.52 -41.55
C ASP A 586 18.02 -6.32 -40.66
N LEU A 587 16.94 -6.46 -39.87
CA LEU A 587 16.46 -5.43 -38.95
C LEU A 587 17.24 -5.37 -37.63
N LEU A 588 17.97 -6.42 -37.27
CA LEU A 588 18.71 -6.51 -36.01
C LEU A 588 20.22 -6.36 -36.24
N GLU A 589 20.92 -5.95 -35.19
CA GLU A 589 22.37 -5.82 -35.12
C GLU A 589 22.88 -6.27 -33.74
N HIS A 590 24.05 -6.92 -33.72
CA HIS A 590 24.71 -7.39 -32.50
C HIS A 590 25.34 -6.24 -31.70
N THR A 591 25.42 -6.47 -30.39
CA THR A 591 26.15 -5.64 -29.43
C THR A 591 27.67 -5.81 -29.68
N ASP A 592 28.44 -4.71 -29.69
CA ASP A 592 29.91 -4.74 -29.87
C ASP A 592 30.69 -4.26 -28.64
N GLU A 593 31.99 -4.58 -28.56
CA GLU A 593 32.81 -4.27 -27.39
C GLU A 593 32.87 -2.75 -27.08
N GLU A 594 32.89 -1.88 -28.09
CA GLU A 594 32.88 -0.41 -27.90
C GLU A 594 31.64 0.08 -27.15
N SER A 595 30.51 -0.61 -27.31
CA SER A 595 29.25 -0.28 -26.63
C SER A 595 29.24 -0.59 -25.12
N THR A 596 30.30 -1.21 -24.59
CA THR A 596 30.38 -1.64 -23.18
C THR A 596 31.36 -0.83 -22.31
N SER A 597 31.94 0.25 -22.85
CA SER A 597 32.94 1.10 -22.18
C SER A 597 32.35 2.11 -21.16
N PHE A 598 31.59 1.62 -20.18
CA PHE A 598 30.96 2.44 -19.14
C PHE A 598 31.94 2.84 -18.02
N LYS A 599 31.78 4.05 -17.47
CA LYS A 599 32.55 4.52 -16.31
C LYS A 599 31.70 4.64 -15.06
N CYS A 600 32.27 4.39 -13.89
CA CYS A 600 31.59 4.64 -12.61
C CYS A 600 32.10 5.95 -12.02
N VAL A 601 31.20 6.92 -11.87
CA VAL A 601 31.54 8.27 -11.43
C VAL A 601 30.88 8.56 -10.10
N ARG A 602 31.68 8.98 -9.12
CA ARG A 602 31.20 9.35 -7.79
C ARG A 602 30.71 10.79 -7.77
N SER A 603 29.80 11.08 -6.85
CA SER A 603 29.18 12.41 -6.66
C SER A 603 30.14 13.54 -6.25
N ASN A 604 31.38 13.21 -5.88
CA ASN A 604 32.51 14.14 -5.72
C ASN A 604 33.32 14.34 -7.02
N LYS A 605 32.84 13.82 -8.16
CA LYS A 605 33.46 13.86 -9.50
C LYS A 605 34.65 12.93 -9.71
N GLU A 606 34.92 12.03 -8.77
CA GLU A 606 35.94 11.02 -8.91
C GLU A 606 35.47 9.92 -9.88
N VAL A 607 36.31 9.57 -10.85
CA VAL A 607 36.06 8.46 -11.78
C VAL A 607 36.82 7.24 -11.25
N LEU A 608 36.11 6.17 -10.90
CA LEU A 608 36.72 4.95 -10.40
C LEU A 608 37.58 4.28 -11.47
N THR A 609 38.68 3.67 -11.03
CA THR A 609 39.57 2.92 -11.93
C THR A 609 38.96 1.58 -12.32
N GLU A 610 39.29 1.07 -13.49
CA GLU A 610 38.82 -0.25 -13.94
C GLU A 610 39.25 -1.36 -12.98
N ASN A 611 40.44 -1.24 -12.37
CA ASN A 611 40.93 -2.20 -11.40
C ASN A 611 40.02 -2.29 -10.15
N GLU A 612 39.51 -1.17 -9.65
CA GLU A 612 38.59 -1.17 -8.49
C GLU A 612 37.25 -1.85 -8.80
N ILE A 613 36.74 -1.65 -10.01
CA ILE A 613 35.48 -2.27 -10.46
C ILE A 613 35.69 -3.77 -10.68
N LEU A 614 36.81 -4.16 -11.30
CA LEU A 614 37.14 -5.56 -11.61
C LEU A 614 37.24 -6.44 -10.36
N LYS A 615 37.67 -5.88 -9.21
CA LYS A 615 37.72 -6.61 -7.92
C LYS A 615 36.36 -7.13 -7.46
N LEU A 616 35.25 -6.53 -7.91
CA LEU A 616 33.89 -6.96 -7.56
C LEU A 616 33.21 -7.76 -8.68
N LYS A 617 33.85 -7.90 -9.85
CA LYS A 617 33.27 -8.53 -11.04
C LYS A 617 32.77 -9.94 -10.73
N ASP A 618 33.60 -10.76 -10.08
CA ASP A 618 33.25 -12.16 -9.78
C ASP A 618 32.06 -12.27 -8.81
N ILE A 619 31.91 -11.32 -7.89
CA ILE A 619 30.75 -11.25 -6.99
C ILE A 619 29.48 -10.93 -7.78
N PHE A 620 29.53 -9.93 -8.68
CA PHE A 620 28.40 -9.57 -9.51
C PHE A 620 28.01 -10.69 -10.48
N THR A 621 28.97 -11.36 -11.10
CA THR A 621 28.74 -12.55 -11.94
C THR A 621 28.07 -13.65 -11.11
N LYS A 622 28.62 -13.97 -9.94
CA LYS A 622 28.04 -14.98 -9.07
C LYS A 622 26.60 -14.66 -8.69
N MET A 623 26.27 -13.40 -8.38
CA MET A 623 24.89 -13.00 -8.07
C MET A 623 23.92 -13.18 -9.25
N LYS A 624 24.40 -13.11 -10.51
CA LYS A 624 23.58 -13.34 -11.69
C LYS A 624 23.26 -14.82 -11.90
N ASP A 625 24.18 -15.70 -11.53
CA ASP A 625 24.14 -17.14 -11.85
C ASP A 625 23.66 -18.03 -10.67
N ILE A 626 22.87 -17.50 -9.73
CA ILE A 626 22.53 -18.20 -8.47
C ILE A 626 21.39 -19.23 -8.52
N GLU A 627 20.94 -19.67 -9.69
CA GLU A 627 19.67 -20.42 -9.86
C GLU A 627 19.52 -21.63 -8.91
N ASP A 628 20.57 -22.44 -8.75
CA ASP A 628 20.53 -23.64 -7.90
C ASP A 628 20.30 -23.35 -6.40
N ASP A 629 20.74 -22.18 -5.92
CA ASP A 629 20.66 -21.77 -4.51
C ASP A 629 19.32 -21.09 -4.15
N LEU A 630 18.44 -20.88 -5.13
CA LEU A 630 17.21 -20.11 -4.98
C LEU A 630 15.99 -20.94 -4.58
N HIS A 631 15.93 -22.22 -4.96
CA HIS A 631 14.74 -23.06 -4.77
C HIS A 631 14.33 -23.28 -3.31
N LEU A 632 15.26 -23.11 -2.37
CA LEU A 632 15.04 -23.31 -0.93
C LEU A 632 15.06 -21.99 -0.13
N TYR A 633 15.25 -20.85 -0.81
CA TYR A 633 15.35 -19.56 -0.13
C TYR A 633 13.97 -18.91 -0.01
N GLU A 634 13.52 -18.73 1.22
CA GLU A 634 12.32 -17.95 1.53
C GLU A 634 12.71 -16.48 1.77
N GLY A 635 12.40 -15.61 0.81
CA GLY A 635 12.68 -14.19 0.95
C GLY A 635 12.66 -13.42 -0.37
N SER A 636 13.16 -12.18 -0.30
CA SER A 636 13.30 -11.32 -1.47
C SER A 636 14.63 -11.52 -2.17
N LEU A 637 14.68 -11.20 -3.45
CA LEU A 637 15.92 -11.20 -4.23
C LEU A 637 16.94 -10.20 -3.65
N GLY A 638 16.46 -9.04 -3.16
CA GLY A 638 17.29 -8.03 -2.50
C GLY A 638 18.00 -8.53 -1.25
N SER A 639 17.30 -9.31 -0.41
CA SER A 639 17.90 -9.95 0.78
C SER A 639 19.00 -10.92 0.36
N LYS A 640 18.69 -11.82 -0.59
CA LYS A 640 19.64 -12.83 -1.08
C LYS A 640 20.89 -12.20 -1.70
N TYR A 641 20.73 -11.20 -2.57
CA TYR A 641 21.87 -10.50 -3.17
C TYR A 641 22.70 -9.75 -2.14
N THR A 642 22.07 -9.15 -1.13
CA THR A 642 22.81 -8.49 -0.04
C THR A 642 23.66 -9.48 0.75
N ASP A 643 23.11 -10.65 1.06
CA ASP A 643 23.81 -11.72 1.77
C ASP A 643 25.00 -12.25 0.95
N ILE A 644 24.78 -12.55 -0.33
CA ILE A 644 25.84 -13.03 -1.24
C ILE A 644 26.93 -11.96 -1.35
N PHE A 645 26.55 -10.71 -1.64
CA PHE A 645 27.51 -9.64 -1.88
C PHE A 645 28.45 -9.47 -0.69
N TRP A 646 27.92 -9.31 0.52
CA TRP A 646 28.76 -9.07 1.70
C TRP A 646 29.51 -10.32 2.17
N SER A 647 28.95 -11.52 1.97
CA SER A 647 29.63 -12.78 2.26
C SER A 647 30.83 -13.01 1.34
N GLU A 648 30.67 -12.82 0.04
CA GLU A 648 31.77 -12.95 -0.92
C GLU A 648 32.78 -11.80 -0.79
N PHE A 649 32.31 -10.57 -0.56
CA PHE A 649 33.20 -9.42 -0.32
C PHE A 649 34.11 -9.64 0.90
N ALA A 650 33.62 -10.31 1.95
CA ALA A 650 34.44 -10.64 3.12
C ALA A 650 35.58 -11.62 2.81
N LYS A 651 35.45 -12.44 1.74
CA LYS A 651 36.44 -13.44 1.32
C LYS A 651 37.54 -12.88 0.42
N LEU A 652 37.33 -11.69 -0.16
CA LEU A 652 38.31 -11.07 -1.04
C LEU A 652 39.59 -10.68 -0.27
N THR A 653 40.74 -11.12 -0.79
CA THR A 653 42.07 -10.77 -0.28
C THR A 653 42.51 -9.39 -0.76
N ASP A 654 42.25 -9.06 -2.03
CA ASP A 654 42.42 -7.73 -2.61
C ASP A 654 41.03 -7.10 -2.87
N LYS A 655 40.54 -6.32 -1.90
CA LYS A 655 39.21 -5.69 -1.95
C LYS A 655 39.28 -4.17 -2.09
N PRO A 656 38.32 -3.55 -2.80
CA PRO A 656 38.20 -2.09 -2.79
C PRO A 656 37.79 -1.59 -1.41
N ASP A 657 37.87 -0.26 -1.21
CA ASP A 657 37.34 0.38 -0.01
C ASP A 657 35.86 0.01 0.21
N ARG A 658 35.48 -0.26 1.46
CA ARG A 658 34.14 -0.76 1.80
C ARG A 658 33.03 0.23 1.46
N VAL A 659 33.30 1.53 1.57
CA VAL A 659 32.34 2.59 1.19
C VAL A 659 32.16 2.55 -0.33
N VAL A 660 33.25 2.53 -1.10
CA VAL A 660 33.20 2.42 -2.56
C VAL A 660 32.47 1.15 -3.02
N ALA A 661 32.73 0.01 -2.37
CA ALA A 661 32.05 -1.25 -2.64
C ALA A 661 30.54 -1.15 -2.41
N ARG A 662 30.11 -0.48 -1.33
CA ARG A 662 28.68 -0.23 -1.06
C ARG A 662 28.07 0.69 -2.10
N GLU A 663 28.73 1.79 -2.46
CA GLU A 663 28.23 2.73 -3.47
C GLU A 663 28.02 2.03 -4.83
N LEU A 664 28.99 1.20 -5.24
CA LEU A 664 28.89 0.34 -6.42
C LEU A 664 27.73 -0.65 -6.32
N PHE A 665 27.59 -1.33 -5.18
CA PHE A 665 26.51 -2.29 -4.98
C PHE A 665 25.12 -1.63 -5.00
N GLU A 666 24.95 -0.47 -4.37
CA GLU A 666 23.70 0.29 -4.41
C GLU A 666 23.34 0.75 -5.82
N ASN A 667 24.33 1.17 -6.62
CA ASN A 667 24.08 1.50 -8.03
C ASN A 667 23.77 0.25 -8.87
N TRP A 668 24.50 -0.85 -8.66
CA TRP A 668 24.26 -2.13 -9.32
C TRP A 668 22.83 -2.62 -9.07
N LYS A 669 22.35 -2.58 -7.82
CA LYS A 669 20.96 -2.92 -7.49
C LYS A 669 19.95 -2.10 -8.29
N LYS A 670 20.19 -0.80 -8.49
CA LYS A 670 19.32 0.07 -9.30
C LYS A 670 19.38 -0.28 -10.79
N ASN A 671 20.55 -0.66 -11.29
CA ASN A 671 20.69 -1.13 -12.66
C ASN A 671 19.93 -2.44 -12.89
N GLU A 672 20.08 -3.43 -12.00
CA GLU A 672 19.34 -4.69 -12.10
C GLU A 672 17.82 -4.47 -11.99
N LEU A 673 17.37 -3.59 -11.07
CA LEU A 673 15.96 -3.19 -10.97
C LEU A 673 15.39 -2.55 -12.23
N SER A 674 16.22 -2.08 -13.16
CA SER A 674 15.73 -1.57 -14.43
C SER A 674 15.12 -2.66 -15.32
N GLY A 675 15.44 -3.94 -15.07
CA GLY A 675 14.80 -5.11 -15.69
C GLY A 675 13.44 -5.46 -15.09
N ASP A 676 13.33 -5.45 -13.76
CA ASP A 676 12.09 -5.82 -13.05
C ASP A 676 11.10 -4.65 -12.90
N ALA A 677 11.62 -3.43 -12.98
CA ALA A 677 10.94 -2.17 -12.69
C ALA A 677 10.40 -2.02 -11.25
N ALA A 678 10.86 -2.86 -10.31
CA ALA A 678 10.40 -2.80 -8.93
C ALA A 678 10.87 -1.52 -8.21
N ASP A 679 10.18 -1.16 -7.11
CA ASP A 679 10.56 0.01 -6.31
C ASP A 679 11.86 -0.26 -5.55
N THR A 680 12.05 -1.51 -5.13
CA THR A 680 13.28 -2.02 -4.54
C THR A 680 13.42 -3.52 -4.82
N LEU A 681 14.65 -4.07 -4.77
CA LEU A 681 14.86 -5.51 -4.95
C LEU A 681 14.25 -6.33 -3.81
N PHE A 682 13.94 -5.69 -2.68
CA PHE A 682 13.23 -6.35 -1.58
C PHE A 682 11.76 -6.65 -1.92
N ASP A 683 11.24 -6.06 -2.99
CA ASP A 683 9.90 -6.35 -3.51
C ASP A 683 9.87 -7.54 -4.46
N VAL A 684 11.01 -7.93 -5.03
CA VAL A 684 11.11 -8.98 -6.04
C VAL A 684 11.27 -10.32 -5.33
N ALA A 685 10.39 -11.28 -5.66
CA ALA A 685 10.47 -12.62 -5.09
C ALA A 685 11.66 -13.37 -5.69
N VAL A 686 12.28 -14.26 -4.92
CA VAL A 686 13.26 -15.19 -5.49
C VAL A 686 12.63 -16.10 -6.55
N SER A 687 11.34 -16.44 -6.41
CA SER A 687 10.61 -17.19 -7.42
C SER A 687 10.45 -16.45 -8.76
N ASP A 688 10.65 -15.13 -8.78
CA ASP A 688 10.66 -14.33 -10.00
C ASP A 688 11.82 -14.78 -10.90
N LYS A 689 13.04 -14.79 -10.35
CA LYS A 689 14.24 -15.22 -11.07
C LYS A 689 14.18 -16.68 -11.49
N ILE A 690 13.60 -17.57 -10.68
CA ILE A 690 13.41 -19.00 -11.02
C ILE A 690 12.38 -19.17 -12.15
N ALA A 691 11.33 -18.35 -12.15
CA ALA A 691 10.25 -18.50 -13.11
C ALA A 691 10.62 -17.93 -14.48
N PHE A 692 11.42 -16.87 -14.53
CA PHE A 692 11.86 -16.22 -15.74
C PHE A 692 12.86 -17.08 -16.52
N TRP A 693 12.67 -17.25 -17.83
CA TRP A 693 13.59 -17.97 -18.69
C TRP A 693 14.29 -16.99 -19.62
N ASP A 694 15.62 -16.93 -19.51
CA ASP A 694 16.44 -16.13 -20.41
C ASP A 694 16.53 -16.78 -21.79
N CYS A 695 16.40 -15.98 -22.85
CA CYS A 695 16.62 -16.43 -24.23
C CYS A 695 18.13 -16.48 -24.52
N GLU A 696 18.61 -17.56 -25.15
CA GLU A 696 20.03 -17.74 -25.45
C GLU A 696 20.52 -16.79 -26.56
N GLY A 697 21.83 -16.50 -26.58
CA GLY A 697 22.48 -15.62 -27.57
C GLY A 697 22.67 -14.18 -27.09
N ASP A 698 22.80 -13.24 -28.03
CA ASP A 698 22.95 -11.82 -27.70
C ASP A 698 21.66 -11.24 -27.08
N TYR A 699 21.71 -10.92 -25.79
CA TYR A 699 20.54 -10.45 -25.04
C TYR A 699 20.13 -9.01 -25.35
N MET A 700 20.96 -8.24 -26.07
CA MET A 700 20.74 -6.81 -26.29
C MET A 700 20.68 -6.43 -27.76
N LEU A 701 20.27 -7.32 -28.67
CA LEU A 701 20.15 -7.02 -30.11
C LEU A 701 19.36 -5.72 -30.36
N HIS A 702 19.98 -4.79 -31.09
CA HIS A 702 19.43 -3.46 -31.34
C HIS A 702 18.73 -3.39 -32.71
N TRP A 703 17.73 -2.52 -32.84
CA TRP A 703 16.96 -2.30 -34.08
C TRP A 703 17.63 -1.32 -35.06
N LYS A 704 18.96 -1.21 -35.03
CA LYS A 704 19.76 -0.24 -35.81
C LYS A 704 19.22 1.18 -35.62
N ASP A 705 18.73 1.80 -36.69
CA ASP A 705 18.11 3.11 -36.77
C ASP A 705 16.60 3.06 -37.08
N LYS A 706 16.02 1.85 -37.08
CA LYS A 706 14.62 1.60 -37.47
C LYS A 706 13.68 1.49 -36.28
N GLY A 707 14.20 1.15 -35.10
CA GLY A 707 13.44 1.04 -33.84
C GLY A 707 12.49 -0.16 -33.77
N PHE A 708 11.99 -0.43 -32.56
CA PHE A 708 11.23 -1.64 -32.23
C PHE A 708 9.95 -1.82 -33.06
N HIS A 709 9.28 -0.72 -33.43
CA HIS A 709 8.06 -0.77 -34.24
C HIS A 709 8.22 -1.47 -35.61
N SER A 710 9.46 -1.72 -36.05
CA SER A 710 9.77 -2.53 -37.24
C SER A 710 9.17 -3.93 -37.14
N PHE A 711 9.06 -4.49 -35.93
CA PHE A 711 8.38 -5.76 -35.68
C PHE A 711 6.90 -5.73 -36.09
N PHE A 712 6.22 -4.59 -35.93
CA PHE A 712 4.79 -4.47 -36.26
C PHE A 712 4.54 -4.65 -37.75
N ASN A 713 5.44 -4.12 -38.60
CA ASN A 713 5.37 -4.33 -40.04
C ASN A 713 5.45 -5.83 -40.39
N VAL A 714 6.30 -6.58 -39.68
CA VAL A 714 6.48 -8.01 -39.91
C VAL A 714 5.26 -8.81 -39.46
N ILE A 715 4.77 -8.62 -38.23
CA ILE A 715 3.64 -9.39 -37.70
C ILE A 715 2.31 -9.06 -38.40
N LEU A 716 2.13 -7.81 -38.84
CA LEU A 716 0.95 -7.39 -39.61
C LEU A 716 1.06 -7.73 -41.10
N LYS A 717 2.21 -8.23 -41.57
CA LYS A 717 2.52 -8.50 -42.98
C LYS A 717 2.32 -7.28 -43.90
N THR A 718 2.81 -6.12 -43.47
CA THR A 718 2.76 -4.87 -44.22
C THR A 718 4.14 -4.23 -44.35
N LYS A 719 4.30 -3.30 -45.29
CA LYS A 719 5.52 -2.48 -45.40
C LYS A 719 5.51 -1.29 -44.44
N ASN A 720 4.34 -0.78 -44.07
CA ASN A 720 4.21 0.37 -43.18
C ASN A 720 2.84 0.36 -42.48
N TYR A 721 2.83 -0.10 -41.23
CA TYR A 721 1.62 -0.21 -40.41
C TYR A 721 0.89 1.13 -40.21
N LYS A 722 1.58 2.27 -40.36
CA LYS A 722 0.97 3.60 -40.19
C LYS A 722 0.04 3.98 -41.34
N THR A 723 0.22 3.40 -42.51
CA THR A 723 -0.59 3.69 -43.71
C THR A 723 -1.48 2.51 -44.12
N ASP A 724 -1.08 1.30 -43.77
CA ASP A 724 -1.78 0.06 -44.09
C ASP A 724 -1.61 -0.91 -42.91
N MET A 725 -2.71 -1.31 -42.26
CA MET A 725 -2.69 -2.19 -41.09
C MET A 725 -2.56 -3.68 -41.47
N GLY A 726 -2.31 -3.99 -42.75
CA GLY A 726 -2.04 -5.33 -43.26
C GLY A 726 -3.16 -6.30 -42.92
N LEU A 727 -2.82 -7.40 -42.23
CA LEU A 727 -3.80 -8.42 -41.80
C LEU A 727 -4.95 -7.86 -40.94
N LEU A 728 -4.74 -6.73 -40.26
CA LEU A 728 -5.72 -6.11 -39.38
C LEU A 728 -6.40 -4.88 -39.99
N ASP A 729 -6.25 -4.66 -41.31
CA ASP A 729 -6.96 -3.57 -41.99
C ASP A 729 -8.48 -3.65 -41.77
N LYS A 730 -9.08 -2.51 -41.43
CA LYS A 730 -10.50 -2.35 -41.05
C LYS A 730 -10.96 -3.18 -39.83
N LYS A 731 -10.05 -3.87 -39.12
CA LYS A 731 -10.35 -4.64 -37.91
C LYS A 731 -9.98 -3.91 -36.61
N VAL A 732 -9.24 -2.82 -36.69
CA VAL A 732 -8.82 -2.03 -35.52
C VAL A 732 -9.64 -0.74 -35.41
N GLN A 733 -10.19 -0.47 -34.23
CA GLN A 733 -10.82 0.81 -33.88
C GLN A 733 -10.01 1.50 -32.79
N LEU A 734 -9.42 2.65 -33.13
CA LEU A 734 -8.64 3.48 -32.21
C LEU A 734 -9.56 4.43 -31.43
N ASN A 735 -9.08 4.94 -30.30
CA ASN A 735 -9.83 5.82 -29.39
C ASN A 735 -11.12 5.20 -28.81
N GLU A 736 -11.22 3.87 -28.77
CA GLU A 736 -12.39 3.15 -28.27
C GLU A 736 -12.05 2.52 -26.91
N ARG A 737 -12.32 3.26 -25.82
CA ARG A 737 -12.11 2.76 -24.45
C ARG A 737 -13.27 1.89 -23.99
N VAL A 738 -12.96 0.70 -23.50
CA VAL A 738 -13.94 -0.19 -22.86
C VAL A 738 -14.21 0.29 -21.44
N LYS A 739 -15.48 0.53 -21.13
CA LYS A 739 -15.97 0.94 -19.81
C LYS A 739 -16.20 -0.26 -18.88
N TYR A 740 -16.92 -1.27 -19.37
CA TYR A 740 -17.11 -2.56 -18.68
C TYR A 740 -17.54 -3.68 -19.62
N ILE A 741 -17.35 -4.93 -19.17
CA ILE A 741 -17.62 -6.17 -19.89
C ILE A 741 -18.63 -7.00 -19.08
N GLU A 742 -19.82 -7.21 -19.63
CA GLU A 742 -20.86 -8.07 -19.07
C GLU A 742 -20.69 -9.50 -19.61
N TRP A 743 -20.08 -10.40 -18.83
CA TRP A 743 -19.59 -11.70 -19.31
C TRP A 743 -20.38 -12.92 -18.82
N LYS A 744 -21.39 -12.73 -17.96
CA LYS A 744 -22.22 -13.83 -17.41
C LYS A 744 -23.74 -13.67 -17.64
N GLN A 745 -24.16 -12.70 -18.45
CA GLN A 745 -25.57 -12.50 -18.79
C GLN A 745 -25.89 -13.17 -20.15
N GLY A 746 -26.43 -14.39 -20.12
CA GLY A 746 -26.87 -15.10 -21.34
C GLY A 746 -25.74 -15.78 -22.13
N ASN A 747 -26.01 -16.08 -23.41
CA ASN A 747 -25.08 -16.80 -24.29
C ASN A 747 -24.03 -15.91 -25.00
N GLU A 748 -24.17 -14.58 -24.91
CA GLU A 748 -23.31 -13.62 -25.62
C GLU A 748 -22.75 -12.57 -24.65
N ILE A 749 -21.52 -12.13 -24.89
CA ILE A 749 -20.80 -11.15 -24.08
C ILE A 749 -21.16 -9.75 -24.58
N LYS A 750 -21.44 -8.83 -23.66
CA LYS A 750 -21.74 -7.43 -23.97
C LYS A 750 -20.64 -6.52 -23.48
N ILE A 751 -20.08 -5.70 -24.37
CA ILE A 751 -18.98 -4.78 -24.10
C ILE A 751 -19.50 -3.36 -24.27
N THR A 752 -19.42 -2.56 -23.22
CA THR A 752 -19.86 -1.16 -23.26
C THR A 752 -18.65 -0.25 -23.30
N LEU A 753 -18.63 0.68 -24.26
CA LEU A 753 -17.55 1.66 -24.41
C LEU A 753 -17.86 2.94 -23.63
N ASP A 754 -16.85 3.77 -23.39
CA ASP A 754 -17.03 5.09 -22.74
C ASP A 754 -17.97 6.00 -23.53
N SER A 755 -18.02 5.84 -24.86
CA SER A 755 -18.96 6.53 -25.75
C SER A 755 -20.42 6.10 -25.57
N GLY A 756 -20.69 5.05 -24.78
CA GLY A 756 -22.01 4.44 -24.64
C GLY A 756 -22.35 3.41 -25.74
N LYS A 757 -21.50 3.29 -26.76
CA LYS A 757 -21.63 2.26 -27.81
C LYS A 757 -21.51 0.87 -27.20
N ILE A 758 -22.35 -0.05 -27.66
CA ILE A 758 -22.40 -1.44 -27.20
C ILE A 758 -21.94 -2.37 -28.31
N ILE A 759 -21.03 -3.30 -27.99
CA ILE A 759 -20.50 -4.31 -28.89
C ILE A 759 -20.83 -5.69 -28.33
N MET A 760 -21.35 -6.58 -29.17
CA MET A 760 -21.67 -7.96 -28.82
C MET A 760 -20.58 -8.91 -29.33
N ALA A 761 -20.18 -9.87 -28.50
CA ALA A 761 -19.11 -10.81 -28.79
C ALA A 761 -19.44 -12.23 -28.32
N ASP A 762 -18.84 -13.23 -28.96
CA ASP A 762 -18.86 -14.62 -28.51
C ASP A 762 -17.68 -14.94 -27.58
N HIS A 763 -16.56 -14.26 -27.80
CA HIS A 763 -15.32 -14.36 -27.02
C HIS A 763 -14.66 -12.99 -26.86
N VAL A 764 -14.05 -12.77 -25.70
CA VAL A 764 -13.20 -11.60 -25.46
C VAL A 764 -11.78 -12.05 -25.12
N ILE A 765 -10.79 -11.44 -25.77
CA ILE A 765 -9.37 -11.52 -25.38
C ILE A 765 -8.99 -10.18 -24.76
N CYS A 766 -8.84 -10.15 -23.44
CA CYS A 766 -8.47 -8.97 -22.69
C CYS A 766 -6.93 -8.85 -22.62
N THR A 767 -6.38 -7.78 -23.19
CA THR A 767 -4.93 -7.54 -23.25
C THR A 767 -4.46 -6.29 -22.51
N VAL A 768 -5.35 -5.71 -21.71
CA VAL A 768 -5.04 -4.55 -20.87
C VAL A 768 -3.92 -4.88 -19.88
N SER A 769 -3.10 -3.88 -19.54
CA SER A 769 -1.95 -4.09 -18.65
C SER A 769 -2.38 -4.54 -17.25
N LEU A 770 -1.47 -5.20 -16.54
CA LEU A 770 -1.68 -5.58 -15.15
C LEU A 770 -2.05 -4.38 -14.28
N GLY A 771 -1.40 -3.22 -14.46
CA GLY A 771 -1.69 -2.00 -13.70
C GLY A 771 -3.10 -1.46 -13.94
N VAL A 772 -3.62 -1.57 -15.17
CA VAL A 772 -5.03 -1.21 -15.46
C VAL A 772 -6.00 -2.20 -14.82
N LEU A 773 -5.67 -3.50 -14.80
CA LEU A 773 -6.47 -4.51 -14.09
C LEU A 773 -6.46 -4.24 -12.58
N GLN A 774 -5.30 -3.94 -11.99
CA GLN A 774 -5.17 -3.64 -10.57
C GLN A 774 -6.04 -2.47 -10.15
N GLU A 775 -6.09 -1.41 -10.95
CA GLU A 775 -6.92 -0.24 -10.68
C GLU A 775 -8.42 -0.47 -10.95
N ASN A 776 -8.79 -1.25 -11.98
CA ASN A 776 -10.15 -1.22 -12.53
C ASN A 776 -10.90 -2.56 -12.57
N HIS A 777 -10.31 -3.69 -12.15
CA HIS A 777 -10.95 -5.00 -12.34
C HIS A 777 -12.33 -5.14 -11.66
N GLU A 778 -12.59 -4.41 -10.59
CA GLU A 778 -13.89 -4.42 -9.89
C GLU A 778 -15.01 -3.79 -10.72
N ILE A 779 -14.69 -2.78 -11.53
CA ILE A 779 -15.66 -2.06 -12.35
C ILE A 779 -15.67 -2.54 -13.81
N LEU A 780 -14.54 -3.04 -14.31
CA LEU A 780 -14.34 -3.46 -15.69
C LEU A 780 -15.08 -4.77 -16.02
N PHE A 781 -15.35 -5.63 -15.04
CA PHE A 781 -16.00 -6.93 -15.26
C PHE A 781 -17.31 -7.04 -14.48
N LYS A 782 -18.38 -7.44 -15.17
CA LYS A 782 -19.71 -7.67 -14.60
C LYS A 782 -20.22 -9.08 -14.95
N PRO A 783 -20.44 -9.97 -13.97
CA PRO A 783 -20.15 -9.81 -12.53
C PRO A 783 -18.64 -9.71 -12.25
N CYS A 784 -18.27 -9.38 -11.00
CA CYS A 784 -16.87 -9.31 -10.59
C CYS A 784 -16.11 -10.62 -10.88
N LEU A 785 -14.79 -10.49 -11.08
CA LEU A 785 -13.91 -11.63 -11.32
C LEU A 785 -13.89 -12.58 -10.10
N PRO A 786 -13.69 -13.90 -10.31
CA PRO A 786 -13.57 -14.85 -9.22
C PRO A 786 -12.32 -14.60 -8.37
N LEU A 787 -12.37 -14.96 -7.08
CA LEU A 787 -11.34 -14.64 -6.10
C LEU A 787 -9.93 -15.11 -6.50
N TRP A 788 -9.79 -16.28 -7.12
CA TRP A 788 -8.49 -16.79 -7.58
C TRP A 788 -7.84 -15.88 -8.65
N LYS A 789 -8.67 -15.24 -9.49
CA LYS A 789 -8.23 -14.29 -10.53
C LYS A 789 -7.84 -12.96 -9.89
N VAL A 790 -8.66 -12.48 -8.96
CA VAL A 790 -8.39 -11.26 -8.18
C VAL A 790 -7.09 -11.42 -7.36
N ARG A 791 -6.87 -12.59 -6.74
CA ARG A 791 -5.59 -12.92 -6.07
C ARG A 791 -4.41 -12.83 -7.02
N ALA A 792 -4.52 -13.28 -8.27
CA ALA A 792 -3.46 -13.16 -9.26
C ALA A 792 -3.18 -11.70 -9.64
N ILE A 793 -4.24 -10.91 -9.87
CA ILE A 793 -4.14 -9.46 -10.18
C ILE A 793 -3.46 -8.71 -9.03
N ASN A 794 -3.81 -9.03 -7.77
CA ASN A 794 -3.30 -8.34 -6.59
C ASN A 794 -1.95 -8.90 -6.09
N GLY A 795 -1.61 -10.15 -6.43
CA GLY A 795 -0.36 -10.79 -6.02
C GLY A 795 0.83 -10.38 -6.88
N LEU A 796 0.65 -10.38 -8.21
CA LEU A 796 1.64 -9.83 -9.15
C LEU A 796 1.74 -8.31 -8.99
N LYS A 797 2.89 -7.69 -9.31
CA LYS A 797 3.01 -6.23 -9.36
C LYS A 797 3.41 -5.77 -10.75
N LEU A 798 2.97 -4.56 -11.11
CA LEU A 798 3.51 -3.82 -12.24
C LEU A 798 4.43 -2.70 -11.72
N GLY A 799 5.70 -2.77 -12.09
CA GLY A 799 6.73 -1.80 -11.76
C GLY A 799 6.73 -0.58 -12.66
N ILE A 800 7.65 0.34 -12.41
CA ILE A 800 7.90 1.50 -13.25
C ILE A 800 9.39 1.74 -13.52
N VAL A 801 9.69 1.96 -14.79
CA VAL A 801 10.97 2.45 -15.29
C VAL A 801 10.69 3.55 -16.30
N ASN A 802 11.37 4.68 -16.17
CA ASN A 802 11.30 5.75 -17.16
C ASN A 802 12.68 6.05 -17.73
N LYS A 803 12.65 6.58 -18.96
CA LYS A 803 13.83 6.99 -19.71
C LYS A 803 13.87 8.51 -19.85
N PHE A 804 15.08 9.05 -19.87
CA PHE A 804 15.38 10.41 -20.27
C PHE A 804 16.10 10.39 -21.61
N PHE A 805 15.81 11.35 -22.48
CA PHE A 805 16.52 11.54 -23.74
C PHE A 805 16.95 12.99 -23.88
N PHE A 806 18.23 13.20 -24.13
CA PHE A 806 18.84 14.50 -24.34
C PHE A 806 19.45 14.53 -25.74
N GLU A 807 19.09 15.53 -26.55
CA GLU A 807 19.76 15.83 -27.81
C GLU A 807 20.68 17.04 -27.61
N PHE A 808 21.94 16.91 -27.99
CA PHE A 808 22.93 17.98 -27.94
C PHE A 808 23.34 18.46 -29.34
N GLN A 809 23.91 19.67 -29.39
CA GLN A 809 24.42 20.24 -30.65
C GLN A 809 25.60 19.45 -31.22
N LYS A 810 26.45 18.91 -30.34
CA LYS A 810 27.59 18.05 -30.66
C LYS A 810 27.50 16.76 -29.84
N PRO A 811 28.20 15.68 -30.23
CA PRO A 811 28.27 14.48 -29.40
C PRO A 811 28.62 14.78 -27.95
N PHE A 812 27.99 14.07 -27.00
CA PHE A 812 28.20 14.29 -25.56
C PHE A 812 29.62 13.85 -25.17
N GLU A 813 30.37 14.73 -24.52
CA GLU A 813 31.74 14.46 -24.04
C GLU A 813 31.73 13.90 -22.61
N PRO A 814 32.68 13.01 -22.25
CA PRO A 814 33.83 12.53 -23.03
C PRO A 814 33.49 11.51 -24.13
N LEU A 815 34.10 11.64 -25.33
CA LEU A 815 33.76 10.78 -26.48
C LEU A 815 34.21 9.32 -26.35
N ASN A 816 35.18 9.05 -25.48
CA ASN A 816 35.68 7.71 -25.20
C ASN A 816 34.86 6.96 -24.14
N TRP A 817 33.73 7.51 -23.68
CA TRP A 817 32.81 6.84 -22.77
C TRP A 817 31.56 6.41 -23.52
N ALA A 818 31.19 5.13 -23.43
CA ALA A 818 29.86 4.67 -23.86
C ALA A 818 28.75 5.24 -22.95
N GLY A 819 29.09 5.54 -21.70
CA GLY A 819 28.20 6.11 -20.70
C GLY A 819 28.84 6.12 -19.32
N PHE A 820 28.08 6.53 -18.31
CA PHE A 820 28.53 6.55 -16.93
C PHE A 820 27.42 6.22 -15.93
N PHE A 821 27.79 5.46 -14.89
CA PHE A 821 27.00 5.18 -13.71
C PHE A 821 27.26 6.24 -12.63
N CYS A 822 26.21 6.58 -11.88
CA CYS A 822 26.23 7.62 -10.85
C CYS A 822 26.29 7.00 -9.44
N LEU A 823 27.44 7.11 -8.78
CA LEU A 823 27.69 6.61 -7.42
C LEU A 823 27.56 7.73 -6.39
N TRP A 824 26.47 7.73 -5.63
CA TRP A 824 26.26 8.70 -4.57
C TRP A 824 27.07 8.35 -3.33
N ARG A 825 27.73 9.36 -2.75
CA ARG A 825 28.40 9.23 -1.45
C ARG A 825 27.36 9.24 -0.33
N ASP A 826 27.63 8.49 0.74
CA ASP A 826 26.72 8.31 1.88
C ASP A 826 26.23 9.62 2.51
N GLU A 827 27.09 10.62 2.70
CA GLU A 827 26.68 11.88 3.32
C GLU A 827 25.82 12.71 2.37
N GLU A 828 26.12 12.65 1.08
CA GLU A 828 25.45 13.45 0.05
C GLU A 828 24.09 12.88 -0.32
N ILE A 829 23.93 11.55 -0.35
CA ILE A 829 22.63 10.93 -0.55
C ILE A 829 21.69 11.21 0.62
N LYS A 830 22.19 11.21 1.87
CA LYS A 830 21.41 11.60 3.04
C LYS A 830 20.92 13.03 2.93
N ALA A 831 21.83 13.96 2.58
CA ALA A 831 21.46 15.35 2.37
C ALA A 831 20.48 15.54 1.19
N LEU A 832 20.63 14.76 0.10
CA LEU A 832 19.74 14.82 -1.06
C LEU A 832 18.29 14.46 -0.70
N ARG A 833 18.10 13.47 0.18
CA ARG A 833 16.79 12.99 0.63
C ARG A 833 15.98 14.04 1.38
N ASP A 834 16.65 15.01 2.00
CA ASP A 834 16.03 16.14 2.69
C ASP A 834 15.72 17.34 1.77
N THR A 835 15.78 17.15 0.44
CA THR A 835 15.52 18.20 -0.55
C THR A 835 14.47 17.78 -1.57
N GLU A 836 13.93 18.75 -2.32
CA GLU A 836 13.06 18.55 -3.49
C GLU A 836 13.66 17.66 -4.61
N LYS A 837 14.96 17.34 -4.54
CA LYS A 837 15.71 16.54 -5.52
C LYS A 837 15.93 15.08 -5.10
N PHE A 838 15.32 14.64 -4.00
CA PHE A 838 15.45 13.28 -3.46
C PHE A 838 15.29 12.18 -4.53
N TRP A 839 14.37 12.37 -5.48
CA TRP A 839 14.09 11.42 -6.56
C TRP A 839 15.28 11.13 -7.50
N LEU A 840 16.29 12.01 -7.56
CA LEU A 840 17.52 11.77 -8.33
C LEU A 840 18.32 10.58 -7.79
N GLU A 841 18.05 10.14 -6.56
CA GLU A 841 18.64 8.92 -5.99
C GLU A 841 18.43 7.69 -6.87
N SER A 842 17.28 7.56 -7.53
CA SER A 842 16.97 6.40 -8.38
C SER A 842 17.46 6.54 -9.82
N VAL A 843 18.17 7.60 -10.15
CA VAL A 843 18.84 7.74 -11.46
C VAL A 843 20.19 7.04 -11.38
N PHE A 844 20.34 5.89 -12.05
CA PHE A 844 21.54 5.07 -11.90
C PHE A 844 22.64 5.38 -12.92
N GLY A 845 22.30 5.89 -14.10
CA GLY A 845 23.31 6.15 -15.14
C GLY A 845 22.77 6.78 -16.41
N PHE A 846 23.71 7.18 -17.26
CA PHE A 846 23.48 7.82 -18.56
C PHE A 846 24.37 7.20 -19.65
N PHE A 847 23.80 6.94 -20.82
CA PHE A 847 24.40 6.14 -21.88
C PHE A 847 24.23 6.82 -23.23
N ARG A 848 25.29 6.88 -24.04
CA ARG A 848 25.24 7.43 -25.39
C ARG A 848 24.52 6.46 -26.32
N VAL A 849 23.66 6.98 -27.19
CA VAL A 849 22.97 6.15 -28.19
C VAL A 849 23.93 5.91 -29.36
N LYS A 850 24.34 4.66 -29.58
CA LYS A 850 25.37 4.28 -30.57
C LYS A 850 25.11 4.87 -31.97
N SER A 851 23.92 4.65 -32.52
CA SER A 851 23.55 5.13 -33.87
C SER A 851 23.18 6.62 -33.92
N GLN A 852 23.26 7.33 -32.78
CA GLN A 852 22.95 8.76 -32.67
C GLN A 852 23.85 9.42 -31.61
N PRO A 853 25.14 9.68 -31.90
CA PRO A 853 26.14 10.07 -30.90
C PRO A 853 25.86 11.42 -30.21
N ARG A 854 24.94 12.23 -30.76
CA ARG A 854 24.42 13.46 -30.16
C ARG A 854 23.35 13.22 -29.07
N LEU A 855 22.93 11.98 -28.88
CA LEU A 855 21.92 11.59 -27.90
C LEU A 855 22.55 10.94 -26.67
N LEU A 856 22.07 11.37 -25.50
CA LEU A 856 22.32 10.73 -24.21
C LEU A 856 20.99 10.23 -23.64
N GLN A 857 20.97 9.00 -23.16
CA GLN A 857 19.82 8.35 -22.56
C GLN A 857 20.07 8.10 -21.07
N GLY A 858 19.14 8.46 -20.21
CA GLY A 858 19.20 8.14 -18.77
C GLY A 858 18.03 7.29 -18.32
N TRP A 859 18.14 6.69 -17.14
CA TRP A 859 17.11 5.81 -16.60
C TRP A 859 16.77 6.17 -15.16
N ILE A 860 15.49 6.02 -14.80
CA ILE A 860 14.99 6.17 -13.43
C ILE A 860 13.99 5.06 -13.14
N ILE A 861 14.01 4.56 -11.91
CA ILE A 861 13.23 3.38 -11.49
C ILE A 861 12.35 3.68 -10.27
N GLY A 862 11.32 2.86 -10.09
CA GLY A 862 10.57 2.75 -8.83
C GLY A 862 9.72 3.96 -8.45
N SER A 863 9.51 4.15 -7.14
CA SER A 863 8.72 5.26 -6.57
C SER A 863 9.17 6.63 -7.04
N HIS A 864 10.49 6.85 -7.10
CA HIS A 864 11.07 8.09 -7.59
C HIS A 864 10.75 8.37 -9.06
N ALA A 865 10.58 7.33 -9.89
CA ALA A 865 10.10 7.52 -11.26
C ALA A 865 8.66 8.04 -11.28
N ARG A 866 7.76 7.54 -10.41
CA ARG A 866 6.38 8.06 -10.29
C ARG A 866 6.36 9.51 -9.85
N TYR A 867 7.14 9.86 -8.84
CA TYR A 867 7.29 11.25 -8.39
C TYR A 867 7.80 12.15 -9.53
N MET A 868 8.83 11.72 -10.27
CA MET A 868 9.36 12.47 -11.40
C MET A 868 8.28 12.75 -12.47
N GLU A 869 7.33 11.85 -12.69
CA GLU A 869 6.24 12.07 -13.66
C GLU A 869 5.27 13.18 -13.24
N THR A 870 5.19 13.57 -11.97
CA THR A 870 4.32 14.67 -11.48
C THR A 870 4.94 16.05 -11.73
N LEU A 871 6.27 16.11 -11.82
CA LEU A 871 7.02 17.35 -12.03
C LEU A 871 6.87 17.86 -13.46
N SER A 872 7.01 19.17 -13.70
CA SER A 872 7.04 19.71 -15.06
C SER A 872 8.29 19.27 -15.83
N LYS A 873 8.23 19.32 -17.17
CA LYS A 873 9.38 19.00 -18.04
C LYS A 873 10.60 19.87 -17.73
N LYS A 874 10.37 21.14 -17.40
CA LYS A 874 11.41 22.14 -17.09
C LYS A 874 12.11 21.84 -15.76
N GLU A 875 11.34 21.45 -14.73
CA GLU A 875 11.89 21.10 -13.41
C GLU A 875 12.77 19.85 -13.47
N VAL A 876 12.31 18.82 -14.18
CA VAL A 876 13.10 17.59 -14.35
C VAL A 876 14.39 17.86 -15.11
N LEU A 877 14.34 18.63 -16.20
CA LEU A 877 15.55 19.02 -16.92
C LEU A 877 16.51 19.79 -16.00
N LYS A 878 16.01 20.78 -15.25
CA LYS A 878 16.83 21.58 -14.31
C LYS A 878 17.53 20.70 -13.26
N SER A 879 16.82 19.72 -12.69
CA SER A 879 17.37 18.79 -11.70
C SER A 879 18.39 17.82 -12.29
N LEU A 880 18.17 17.31 -13.51
CA LEU A 880 19.13 16.45 -14.21
C LEU A 880 20.39 17.23 -14.61
N MET A 881 20.25 18.47 -15.08
CA MET A 881 21.40 19.36 -15.34
C MET A 881 22.19 19.68 -14.07
N TRP A 882 21.50 19.81 -12.92
CA TRP A 882 22.17 19.92 -11.62
C TRP A 882 22.93 18.63 -11.26
N MET A 883 22.33 17.45 -11.50
CA MET A 883 22.97 16.16 -11.27
C MET A 883 24.24 16.01 -12.13
N PHE A 884 24.20 16.40 -13.41
CA PHE A 884 25.38 16.39 -14.26
C PHE A 884 26.52 17.25 -13.70
N LYS A 885 26.23 18.44 -13.18
CA LYS A 885 27.25 19.29 -12.53
C LYS A 885 27.83 18.68 -11.26
N LYS A 886 27.07 17.80 -10.59
CA LYS A 886 27.49 17.08 -9.39
C LYS A 886 28.49 15.98 -9.74
N PHE A 887 28.22 15.20 -10.78
CA PHE A 887 29.03 14.04 -11.15
C PHE A 887 30.17 14.35 -12.13
N LEU A 888 30.03 15.35 -13.00
CA LEU A 888 30.99 15.58 -14.08
C LEU A 888 31.92 16.77 -13.79
N THR A 889 33.18 16.61 -14.19
CA THR A 889 34.18 17.69 -14.22
C THR A 889 34.09 18.53 -15.48
N VAL A 890 33.64 17.92 -16.59
CA VAL A 890 33.46 18.59 -17.87
C VAL A 890 32.24 19.52 -17.85
N PRO A 891 32.31 20.71 -18.45
CA PRO A 891 31.14 21.56 -18.64
C PRO A 891 30.08 20.84 -19.48
N VAL A 892 28.86 20.69 -18.95
CA VAL A 892 27.75 20.08 -19.68
C VAL A 892 26.93 21.16 -20.39
N PRO A 893 26.86 21.15 -21.73
CA PRO A 893 26.07 22.13 -22.47
C PRO A 893 24.57 21.91 -22.23
N GLU A 894 23.76 22.94 -22.41
CA GLU A 894 22.31 22.78 -22.42
C GLU A 894 21.88 21.93 -23.64
N PRO A 895 20.97 20.96 -23.46
CA PRO A 895 20.48 20.16 -24.57
C PRO A 895 19.56 21.00 -25.48
N ILE A 896 19.65 20.76 -26.79
CA ILE A 896 18.76 21.40 -27.78
C ILE A 896 17.36 20.79 -27.76
N LYS A 897 17.24 19.52 -27.37
CA LYS A 897 15.95 18.88 -27.07
C LYS A 897 16.07 17.98 -25.85
N PHE A 898 15.02 17.93 -25.05
CA PHE A 898 14.90 17.04 -23.90
C PHE A 898 13.55 16.33 -23.96
N MET A 899 13.50 15.08 -23.50
CA MET A 899 12.28 14.30 -23.34
C MET A 899 12.43 13.29 -22.20
N ARG A 900 11.29 12.90 -21.65
CA ARG A 900 11.16 11.83 -20.66
C ARG A 900 9.94 10.98 -20.95
N THR A 901 9.94 9.73 -20.51
CA THR A 901 8.75 8.87 -20.55
C THR A 901 7.89 9.07 -19.30
N GLN A 902 6.59 8.80 -19.42
CA GLN A 902 5.61 8.91 -18.33
C GLN A 902 4.59 7.76 -18.40
N TRP A 903 5.04 6.54 -18.10
CA TRP A 903 4.24 5.33 -18.27
C TRP A 903 3.18 5.14 -17.18
N TYR A 904 3.40 5.67 -15.97
CA TYR A 904 2.48 5.48 -14.84
C TYR A 904 1.28 6.43 -14.87
N ASN A 905 1.49 7.70 -15.19
CA ASN A 905 0.44 8.70 -15.33
C ASN A 905 -0.47 8.44 -16.54
N ASN A 906 -0.01 7.65 -17.51
CA ASN A 906 -0.91 7.17 -18.56
C ASN A 906 -1.88 6.12 -17.97
N ARG A 907 -3.15 6.54 -17.85
CA ARG A 907 -4.27 5.72 -17.34
C ARG A 907 -4.55 4.42 -18.11
N ASN A 908 -3.98 4.26 -19.30
CA ASN A 908 -4.16 3.09 -20.15
C ASN A 908 -3.01 2.07 -19.98
N PHE A 909 -1.95 2.39 -19.23
CA PHE A 909 -0.80 1.51 -19.01
C PHE A 909 -0.45 1.32 -17.54
N ARG A 910 -0.43 2.39 -16.73
CA ARG A 910 -0.16 2.36 -15.28
C ARG A 910 1.17 1.71 -14.85
N GLY A 911 2.19 1.67 -15.71
CA GLY A 911 3.51 1.08 -15.41
C GLY A 911 4.16 0.36 -16.59
N THR A 912 5.31 -0.29 -16.35
CA THR A 912 6.19 -0.83 -17.40
C THR A 912 6.31 -2.35 -17.43
N TYR A 913 6.81 -2.98 -16.37
CA TYR A 913 7.16 -4.41 -16.37
C TYR A 913 6.46 -5.11 -15.21
N SER A 914 5.96 -6.32 -15.43
CA SER A 914 5.38 -7.12 -14.35
C SER A 914 6.42 -8.05 -13.75
N PHE A 915 6.29 -8.31 -12.45
CA PHE A 915 7.18 -9.19 -11.71
C PHE A 915 6.42 -9.86 -10.57
N ARG A 916 6.98 -10.95 -10.06
CA ARG A 916 6.52 -11.67 -8.87
C ARG A 916 7.06 -11.00 -7.62
N THR A 917 6.18 -10.84 -6.65
CA THR A 917 6.54 -10.36 -5.32
C THR A 917 6.57 -11.54 -4.35
N PRO A 918 7.21 -11.43 -3.19
CA PRO A 918 7.04 -12.45 -2.15
C PRO A 918 5.56 -12.68 -1.79
N ARG A 919 4.69 -11.67 -1.96
CA ARG A 919 3.23 -11.83 -1.82
C ARG A 919 2.61 -12.73 -2.91
N THR A 920 3.16 -12.74 -4.13
CA THR A 920 2.77 -13.71 -5.18
C THR A 920 2.93 -15.14 -4.68
N ASP A 921 4.08 -15.42 -4.04
CA ASP A 921 4.42 -16.74 -3.51
C ASP A 921 3.54 -17.10 -2.31
N GLU A 922 3.36 -16.15 -1.38
CA GLU A 922 2.47 -16.30 -0.22
C GLU A 922 1.04 -16.65 -0.62
N LEU A 923 0.51 -15.97 -1.65
CA LEU A 923 -0.83 -16.23 -2.18
C LEU A 923 -0.91 -17.50 -3.03
N ARG A 924 0.22 -18.17 -3.28
CA ARG A 924 0.35 -19.32 -4.20
C ARG A 924 -0.29 -19.03 -5.55
N THR A 925 -0.06 -17.82 -6.05
CA THR A 925 -0.65 -17.32 -7.29
C THR A 925 0.44 -16.97 -8.31
N GLY A 926 0.06 -16.45 -9.48
CA GLY A 926 1.04 -16.00 -10.46
C GLY A 926 0.48 -15.83 -11.87
N ALA A 927 1.37 -15.70 -12.84
CA ALA A 927 1.02 -15.48 -14.25
C ALA A 927 0.09 -16.56 -14.81
N SER A 928 0.24 -17.83 -14.41
CA SER A 928 -0.63 -18.93 -14.83
C SER A 928 -2.08 -18.74 -14.39
N HIS A 929 -2.31 -18.29 -13.15
CA HIS A 929 -3.63 -17.95 -12.64
C HIS A 929 -4.18 -16.71 -13.36
N LEU A 930 -3.34 -15.71 -13.63
CA LEU A 930 -3.76 -14.55 -14.43
C LEU A 930 -4.06 -14.93 -15.90
N ALA A 931 -3.40 -15.94 -16.47
CA ALA A 931 -3.64 -16.43 -17.82
C ALA A 931 -4.91 -17.29 -17.94
N ALA A 932 -5.37 -17.91 -16.85
CA ALA A 932 -6.49 -18.84 -16.88
C ALA A 932 -7.78 -18.16 -17.38
N PRO A 933 -8.47 -18.74 -18.39
CA PRO A 933 -9.66 -18.12 -18.99
C PRO A 933 -10.87 -18.29 -18.07
N LEU A 934 -11.80 -17.33 -18.13
CA LEU A 934 -13.15 -17.52 -17.60
C LEU A 934 -13.94 -18.38 -18.58
N ARG A 935 -14.65 -19.38 -18.07
CA ARG A 935 -15.44 -20.32 -18.87
C ARG A 935 -16.91 -20.31 -18.46
N ASN A 936 -17.80 -20.66 -19.39
CA ASN A 936 -19.20 -20.93 -19.06
C ASN A 936 -19.37 -22.37 -18.51
N ALA A 937 -20.61 -22.78 -18.25
CA ALA A 937 -20.93 -24.08 -17.68
C ALA A 937 -20.52 -25.26 -18.59
N GLU A 938 -20.51 -25.06 -19.92
CA GLU A 938 -20.10 -26.04 -20.92
C GLU A 938 -18.58 -26.02 -21.19
N GLY A 939 -17.82 -25.23 -20.43
CA GLY A 939 -16.36 -25.13 -20.59
C GLY A 939 -15.90 -24.25 -21.76
N LYS A 940 -16.80 -23.56 -22.48
CA LYS A 940 -16.46 -22.60 -23.54
C LYS A 940 -15.67 -21.43 -22.93
N PRO A 941 -14.49 -21.05 -23.47
CA PRO A 941 -13.79 -19.84 -23.06
C PRO A 941 -14.65 -18.60 -23.34
N ILE A 942 -14.87 -17.72 -22.36
CA ILE A 942 -15.69 -16.51 -22.50
C ILE A 942 -14.78 -15.28 -22.49
N VAL A 943 -13.97 -15.14 -21.44
CA VAL A 943 -12.97 -14.07 -21.33
C VAL A 943 -11.60 -14.70 -21.14
N GLN A 944 -10.71 -14.43 -22.08
CA GLN A 944 -9.31 -14.86 -22.10
C GLN A 944 -8.42 -13.67 -21.76
N PHE A 945 -7.23 -13.95 -21.24
CA PHE A 945 -6.29 -12.92 -20.77
C PHE A 945 -4.93 -13.15 -21.40
N ALA A 946 -4.42 -12.11 -22.05
CA ALA A 946 -3.09 -12.11 -22.67
C ALA A 946 -2.35 -10.81 -22.31
N GLY A 947 -1.04 -10.78 -22.51
CA GLY A 947 -0.13 -9.74 -22.04
C GLY A 947 1.05 -10.36 -21.29
N GLU A 948 2.15 -9.62 -21.18
CA GLU A 948 3.39 -10.12 -20.56
C GLU A 948 3.17 -10.68 -19.15
N ALA A 949 2.33 -10.04 -18.33
CA ALA A 949 1.99 -10.51 -16.98
C ALA A 949 1.26 -11.87 -16.93
N THR A 950 0.82 -12.39 -18.08
CA THR A 950 0.16 -13.70 -18.20
C THR A 950 1.10 -14.77 -18.73
N ASN A 951 2.36 -14.44 -19.05
CA ASN A 951 3.36 -15.43 -19.44
C ASN A 951 4.11 -15.90 -18.19
N SER A 952 4.22 -17.22 -18.00
CA SER A 952 4.85 -17.78 -16.80
C SER A 952 6.37 -17.69 -16.81
N HIS A 953 6.97 -17.54 -18.00
CA HIS A 953 8.42 -17.64 -18.22
C HIS A 953 9.01 -16.39 -18.87
N HIS A 954 8.26 -15.70 -19.71
CA HIS A 954 8.71 -14.47 -20.39
C HIS A 954 7.86 -13.26 -19.97
N PHE A 955 7.52 -13.11 -18.69
CA PHE A 955 6.87 -11.88 -18.21
C PHE A 955 7.81 -10.67 -18.34
N ALA A 956 7.33 -9.44 -18.16
CA ALA A 956 8.07 -8.20 -18.43
C ALA A 956 8.48 -7.93 -19.89
N THR A 957 8.43 -8.89 -20.81
CA THR A 957 8.99 -8.75 -22.17
C THR A 957 7.95 -8.59 -23.28
N ALA A 958 8.39 -8.03 -24.42
CA ALA A 958 7.55 -7.90 -25.61
C ALA A 958 7.32 -9.25 -26.33
N HIS A 959 8.29 -10.17 -26.29
CA HIS A 959 8.12 -11.52 -26.86
C HIS A 959 7.15 -12.36 -26.03
N GLY A 960 7.22 -12.30 -24.69
CA GLY A 960 6.24 -13.00 -23.85
C GLY A 960 4.82 -12.45 -23.94
N ALA A 961 4.67 -11.13 -24.17
CA ALA A 961 3.40 -10.56 -24.58
C ALA A 961 2.90 -11.16 -25.91
N THR A 962 3.78 -11.27 -26.92
CA THR A 962 3.44 -11.84 -28.24
C THR A 962 3.00 -13.30 -28.12
N GLU A 963 3.76 -14.12 -27.40
CA GLU A 963 3.46 -15.54 -27.12
C GLU A 963 2.12 -15.71 -26.40
N SER A 964 1.84 -14.89 -25.39
CA SER A 964 0.56 -14.95 -24.68
C SER A 964 -0.64 -14.61 -25.58
N GLY A 965 -0.43 -13.73 -26.57
CA GLY A 965 -1.43 -13.41 -27.59
C GLY A 965 -1.72 -14.61 -28.49
N TRP A 966 -0.67 -15.25 -29.01
CA TRP A 966 -0.81 -16.49 -29.77
C TRP A 966 -1.46 -17.60 -28.96
N ARG A 967 -1.06 -17.79 -27.69
CA ARG A 967 -1.66 -18.78 -26.78
C ARG A 967 -3.18 -18.65 -26.68
N GLU A 968 -3.69 -17.43 -26.49
CA GLU A 968 -5.14 -17.22 -26.38
C GLU A 968 -5.87 -17.29 -27.73
N ALA A 969 -5.19 -17.01 -28.85
CA ALA A 969 -5.73 -17.30 -30.18
C ALA A 969 -5.83 -18.81 -30.43
N GLU A 970 -4.77 -19.57 -30.16
CA GLU A 970 -4.73 -21.03 -30.30
C GLU A 970 -5.79 -21.71 -29.42
N ARG A 971 -6.06 -21.18 -28.22
CA ARG A 971 -7.13 -21.70 -27.37
C ARG A 971 -8.51 -21.63 -28.03
N LEU A 972 -8.79 -20.59 -28.83
CA LEU A 972 -10.03 -20.47 -29.60
C LEU A 972 -10.01 -21.31 -30.86
N ILE A 973 -8.88 -21.33 -31.58
CA ILE A 973 -8.71 -22.16 -32.78
C ILE A 973 -9.01 -23.62 -32.43
N ASN A 974 -8.36 -24.15 -31.39
CA ASN A 974 -8.55 -25.52 -30.90
C ASN A 974 -9.95 -25.80 -30.35
N TYR A 975 -10.72 -24.78 -29.96
CA TYR A 975 -12.10 -24.96 -29.51
C TYR A 975 -13.08 -25.13 -30.68
N TYR A 976 -12.75 -24.58 -31.86
CA TYR A 976 -13.61 -24.59 -33.05
C TYR A 976 -13.17 -25.57 -34.15
N GLN A 977 -11.98 -26.14 -34.02
CA GLN A 977 -11.54 -27.34 -34.75
C GLN A 977 -12.04 -28.59 -34.02
#